data_AF-A0A7J6DWY6-F1
#
_entry.id   AF-A0A7J6DWY6-F1
#
_cell.length_a   1.000
_cell.length_b   1.000
_cell.length_c   1.000
_cell.angle_alpha   90.00
_cell.angle_beta   90.00
_cell.angle_gamma   90.00
#
_symmetry.space_group_name_H-M   'P 1'
#
loop_
_entity.id
_entity.type
_entity.pdbx_description
1 polymer ?
#
loop_
_entity_poly.entity_id
_entity_poly.type
_entity_poly.pdbx_seq_one_letter_code
_entity_poly.pdbx_strand_id
1 'polypeptide(L)'
;MSSDETRSRSCCISHQFFKAASHNPNNVALIHARFPNHGHRCFTYSHLLASVNSLASRLRLPLAFTSSSLPRIFGIYAPPSAEYVASVLAVLRCGEAFLPLDPSWPKARVLSSMASSSVDFVIASKSPFGFESESSWLEESATCPVLRFSLEEEEEEGGEPQGLAWPCESGKLRQFCYVMYTSGSTGKPKGVCGTEQGLLNRFLWMQELYPLNGDETLLFKTSISFVDHLQEFLSALLTACTLVIPPFNQLRENLFSIIDFIQAYSITRLTAVPSLIRTILPALESQHDSHVLSSLKLFVLSGEVLPLSLWEVLSKLLPGTTILNLYGSTEVSGDCTYFDCKRLPMILESETLTSVPIGIPIANCEVVLVSDDGMPNHGEIYVSGSCNSIGYYSDSMFTYLDQVKLSHDHVNCISANKHSLYYRTGDFAERLEGGDLVFLGRKDRIVKLNGQRIALQEVEDTLRGHPNIVDCAVITNKIQGEILSLIAYVILEDYKSNGILRSHIKSWMVDKVSAAMVPNYFIFTEAFPITSSGKVDYDSLTSEFIANHVKDEIDVVENIDLMTVIKKAFCDVLMVAEVSDDDDFFMMGGNSIAAAHLSNNLGVDMRLLYYFPSPSKLCTTLLERKKSELDLRKDANWEINLKQGKRKPFNAVHFRTPNPANNNSGNKLLGTLHGGKDEIHALTSKRLKLDSNVNVTLEGITSLNWSPWNTASICFSCSFSRCNNVLYECYNKLNEYDNKMDDIHQETCMKVPSDTKFLMQKLWKVYLGSCVDASPLIVFKSPDTYLFIGSHSHEFTCVNMAIFVGHSKLLARCGSHDHNLYALDYINYRCIYKVSCGGSIFGSPVIDKVNDTLYIASTSGRITAISIKAMPFNILWVHELEVPVFGSLAMSSLTGNIICCLVDGRVIALDSSGSKIWKCKISGPIFAGATICSALPSQVLICSRDGRIYSFEQEKGTILWQYNVGDPITASAYVDEHLRLTSDSSLLSDRLVCVCSSSGSVILLRVKMEARGESDDVEEVARLDLEGDVFSSPVMIGGRIFVGCRDDYVHCFVVNI
;
A
#
# COMPACT_ATOMS: atom_id res chain seq x y z
N MET A 1 -50.40 12.22 -42.25
CA MET A 1 -49.89 11.47 -43.43
C MET A 1 -48.57 12.10 -43.80
N SER A 2 -47.45 11.39 -43.94
CA SER A 2 -47.21 9.94 -43.89
C SER A 2 -46.57 9.48 -42.58
N SER A 3 -47.07 8.39 -42.03
CA SER A 3 -46.31 7.50 -41.15
C SER A 3 -45.41 6.64 -42.04
N ASP A 4 -44.10 6.60 -41.78
CA ASP A 4 -43.27 5.47 -42.21
C ASP A 4 -42.04 5.29 -41.32
N GLU A 5 -41.61 4.05 -41.24
CA GLU A 5 -40.79 3.43 -40.20
C GLU A 5 -39.37 4.01 -40.03
N THR A 6 -39.12 4.72 -38.92
CA THR A 6 -37.77 4.78 -38.32
C THR A 6 -37.76 4.03 -36.99
N ARG A 7 -37.68 2.69 -37.05
CA ARG A 7 -37.14 1.91 -35.93
C ARG A 7 -35.72 2.40 -35.67
N SER A 8 -35.52 3.12 -34.56
CA SER A 8 -34.21 3.55 -34.08
C SER A 8 -33.26 2.34 -34.06
N ARG A 9 -32.27 2.32 -34.95
CA ARG A 9 -31.23 1.28 -34.90
C ARG A 9 -30.45 1.47 -33.60
N SER A 10 -30.35 0.41 -32.79
CA SER A 10 -29.58 0.46 -31.55
C SER A 10 -28.13 0.81 -31.83
N CYS A 11 -27.67 1.92 -31.26
CA CYS A 11 -26.33 2.46 -31.48
C CYS A 11 -25.34 1.74 -30.55
N CYS A 12 -24.30 1.09 -31.10
CA CYS A 12 -23.30 0.38 -30.30
C CYS A 12 -22.45 1.34 -29.44
N ILE A 13 -21.83 0.83 -28.37
CA ILE A 13 -21.06 1.63 -27.40
C ILE A 13 -20.00 2.48 -28.08
N SER A 14 -19.24 1.88 -29.01
CA SER A 14 -18.18 2.56 -29.78
C SER A 14 -18.70 3.66 -30.71
N HIS A 15 -19.98 3.63 -31.11
CA HIS A 15 -20.62 4.69 -31.89
C HIS A 15 -21.25 5.75 -30.97
N GLN A 16 -21.78 5.38 -29.80
CA GLN A 16 -22.22 6.35 -28.79
C GLN A 16 -21.03 7.17 -28.27
N PHE A 17 -19.91 6.53 -27.97
CA PHE A 17 -18.65 7.21 -27.60
C PHE A 17 -18.16 8.15 -28.70
N PHE A 18 -18.12 7.71 -29.97
CA PHE A 18 -17.77 8.57 -31.10
C PHE A 18 -18.64 9.83 -31.14
N LYS A 19 -19.97 9.69 -30.98
CA LYS A 19 -20.87 10.85 -30.93
C LYS A 19 -20.56 11.77 -29.75
N ALA A 20 -20.39 11.24 -28.54
CA ALA A 20 -20.05 12.04 -27.37
C ALA A 20 -18.73 12.82 -27.58
N ALA A 21 -17.71 12.13 -28.11
CA ALA A 21 -16.40 12.72 -28.38
C ALA A 21 -16.42 13.78 -29.49
N SER A 22 -17.14 13.54 -30.59
CA SER A 22 -17.25 14.50 -31.71
C SER A 22 -18.00 15.78 -31.34
N HIS A 23 -18.96 15.72 -30.40
CA HIS A 23 -19.66 16.91 -29.92
C HIS A 23 -18.87 17.67 -28.83
N ASN A 24 -17.97 17.00 -28.10
CA ASN A 24 -17.26 17.57 -26.95
C ASN A 24 -15.72 17.44 -27.06
N PRO A 25 -15.09 17.70 -28.23
CA PRO A 25 -13.71 17.27 -28.51
C PRO A 25 -12.67 17.86 -27.55
N ASN A 26 -12.91 19.08 -27.06
CA ASN A 26 -11.99 19.80 -26.16
C ASN A 26 -12.25 19.54 -24.66
N ASN A 27 -13.33 18.86 -24.30
CA ASN A 27 -13.61 18.52 -22.90
C ASN A 27 -12.63 17.45 -22.42
N VAL A 28 -12.29 17.48 -21.12
CA VAL A 28 -11.43 16.45 -20.51
C VAL A 28 -12.24 15.16 -20.34
N ALA A 29 -11.82 14.11 -21.02
CA ALA A 29 -12.41 12.78 -20.93
C ALA A 29 -11.81 12.00 -19.76
N LEU A 30 -10.47 11.96 -19.67
CA LEU A 30 -9.74 11.15 -18.70
C LEU A 30 -8.71 12.00 -17.95
N ILE A 31 -8.59 11.79 -16.64
CA ILE A 31 -7.51 12.30 -15.80
C ILE A 31 -6.81 11.12 -15.14
N HIS A 32 -5.50 10.96 -15.35
CA HIS A 32 -4.67 10.13 -14.47
C HIS A 32 -4.32 10.96 -13.25
N ALA A 33 -4.99 10.63 -12.14
CA ALA A 33 -4.71 11.26 -10.87
C ALA A 33 -3.31 10.86 -10.38
N ARG A 34 -2.68 11.81 -9.70
CA ARG A 34 -1.58 11.57 -8.77
C ARG A 34 -2.00 12.19 -7.45
N PHE A 35 -1.29 11.88 -6.36
CA PHE A 35 -1.43 12.68 -5.13
C PHE A 35 -1.21 14.17 -5.43
N PRO A 36 -1.94 15.07 -4.74
CA PRO A 36 -1.71 16.51 -4.88
C PRO A 36 -0.23 16.83 -4.67
N ASN A 37 0.30 17.77 -5.46
CA ASN A 37 1.71 18.17 -5.61
C ASN A 37 2.52 17.49 -6.74
N HIS A 38 1.99 16.47 -7.42
CA HIS A 38 2.57 15.96 -8.67
C HIS A 38 1.57 16.07 -9.83
N GLY A 39 1.89 16.87 -10.85
CA GLY A 39 0.94 17.22 -11.92
C GLY A 39 0.29 16.04 -12.65
N HIS A 40 -0.97 16.19 -13.04
CA HIS A 40 -1.81 15.12 -13.60
C HIS A 40 -1.70 15.02 -15.13
N ARG A 41 -1.87 13.82 -15.72
CA ARG A 41 -2.08 13.67 -17.18
C ARG A 41 -3.56 13.81 -17.48
N CYS A 42 -3.92 14.69 -18.40
CA CYS A 42 -5.31 14.90 -18.83
C CYS A 42 -5.44 14.60 -20.33
N PHE A 43 -6.42 13.79 -20.70
CA PHE A 43 -6.74 13.45 -22.08
C PHE A 43 -8.11 14.02 -22.43
N THR A 44 -8.19 14.77 -23.52
CA THR A 44 -9.46 15.27 -24.06
C THR A 44 -10.20 14.15 -24.79
N TYR A 45 -11.48 14.37 -25.08
CA TYR A 45 -12.24 13.48 -25.94
C TYR A 45 -11.64 13.35 -27.34
N SER A 46 -11.03 14.41 -27.90
CA SER A 46 -10.32 14.35 -29.18
C SER A 46 -9.09 13.45 -29.12
N HIS A 47 -8.23 13.59 -28.11
CA HIS A 47 -7.06 12.73 -27.93
C HIS A 47 -7.47 11.26 -27.74
N LEU A 48 -8.45 10.99 -26.86
CA LEU A 48 -8.93 9.63 -26.63
C LEU A 48 -9.54 9.01 -27.91
N LEU A 49 -10.30 9.78 -28.70
CA LEU A 49 -10.87 9.28 -29.95
C LEU A 49 -9.80 8.98 -31.01
N ALA A 50 -8.77 9.83 -31.13
CA ALA A 50 -7.65 9.60 -32.04
C ALA A 50 -6.92 8.29 -31.70
N SER A 51 -6.55 8.08 -30.42
CA SER A 51 -5.91 6.84 -29.96
C SER A 51 -6.79 5.60 -30.11
N VAL A 52 -8.11 5.73 -29.90
CA VAL A 52 -9.07 4.63 -30.18
C VAL A 52 -9.11 4.27 -31.67
N ASN A 53 -9.09 5.26 -32.57
CA ASN A 53 -9.07 5.04 -34.01
C ASN A 53 -7.73 4.46 -34.51
N SER A 54 -6.60 4.99 -34.00
CA SER A 54 -5.25 4.48 -34.27
C SER A 54 -5.10 3.03 -33.81
N LEU A 55 -5.52 2.71 -32.58
CA LEU A 55 -5.49 1.35 -32.07
C LEU A 55 -6.45 0.43 -32.85
N ALA A 56 -7.70 0.82 -33.10
CA ALA A 56 -8.64 0.02 -33.91
C ALA A 56 -8.09 -0.28 -35.31
N SER A 57 -7.35 0.66 -35.92
CA SER A 57 -6.67 0.46 -37.21
C SER A 57 -5.55 -0.57 -37.13
N ARG A 58 -4.74 -0.57 -36.05
CA ARG A 58 -3.70 -1.58 -35.80
C ARG A 58 -4.26 -2.95 -35.43
N LEU A 59 -5.41 -3.00 -34.75
CA LEU A 59 -6.14 -4.23 -34.42
C LEU A 59 -6.86 -4.86 -35.63
N ARG A 60 -6.79 -4.24 -36.82
CA ARG A 60 -7.37 -4.74 -38.07
C ARG A 60 -6.58 -5.94 -38.62
N LEU A 61 -6.70 -7.07 -37.93
CA LEU A 61 -6.29 -8.37 -38.44
C LEU A 61 -7.05 -8.71 -39.74
N PRO A 62 -6.42 -9.39 -40.72
CA PRO A 62 -7.10 -9.83 -41.92
C PRO A 62 -8.38 -10.62 -41.59
N LEU A 63 -9.46 -10.33 -42.31
CA LEU A 63 -10.70 -11.09 -42.23
C LEU A 63 -10.49 -12.48 -42.85
N ALA A 64 -9.87 -13.38 -42.09
CA ALA A 64 -10.13 -14.80 -42.25
C ALA A 64 -11.65 -14.97 -42.12
N PHE A 65 -12.30 -15.49 -43.16
CA PHE A 65 -13.75 -15.74 -43.17
C PHE A 65 -14.08 -16.90 -42.22
N THR A 66 -14.08 -16.63 -40.92
CA THR A 66 -14.77 -17.47 -39.95
C THR A 66 -16.26 -17.22 -40.14
N SER A 67 -16.99 -18.23 -40.61
CA SER A 67 -18.45 -18.22 -40.76
C SER A 67 -19.20 -18.28 -39.42
N SER A 68 -18.53 -17.89 -38.33
CA SER A 68 -19.03 -17.93 -36.96
C SER A 68 -19.76 -16.62 -36.61
N SER A 69 -20.80 -16.73 -35.80
CA SER A 69 -21.50 -15.59 -35.19
C SER A 69 -20.86 -15.14 -33.86
N LEU A 70 -19.86 -15.88 -33.37
CA LEU A 70 -19.07 -15.52 -32.20
C LEU A 70 -17.98 -14.51 -32.61
N PRO A 71 -17.82 -13.38 -31.90
CA PRO A 71 -16.67 -12.48 -32.07
C PRO A 71 -15.37 -13.14 -31.62
N ARG A 72 -14.24 -12.58 -32.06
CA ARG A 72 -12.91 -12.90 -31.54
C ARG A 72 -12.72 -12.32 -30.14
N ILE A 73 -11.80 -12.88 -29.37
CA ILE A 73 -11.55 -12.48 -27.98
C ILE A 73 -10.16 -11.88 -27.86
N PHE A 74 -10.13 -10.59 -27.54
CA PHE A 74 -8.92 -9.79 -27.41
C PHE A 74 -8.62 -9.58 -25.92
N GLY A 75 -7.52 -10.14 -25.42
CA GLY A 75 -7.06 -9.93 -24.05
C GLY A 75 -6.58 -8.49 -23.86
N ILE A 76 -6.92 -7.85 -22.74
CA ILE A 76 -6.40 -6.53 -22.37
C ILE A 76 -5.66 -6.66 -21.04
N TYR A 77 -4.33 -6.66 -21.11
CA TYR A 77 -3.43 -6.75 -19.96
C TYR A 77 -2.96 -5.37 -19.54
N ALA A 78 -3.71 -4.74 -18.65
CA ALA A 78 -3.43 -3.41 -18.12
C ALA A 78 -4.15 -3.22 -16.77
N PRO A 79 -3.61 -2.44 -15.82
CA PRO A 79 -4.38 -1.97 -14.67
C PRO A 79 -5.45 -0.96 -15.11
N PRO A 80 -6.39 -0.54 -14.21
CA PRO A 80 -7.22 0.65 -14.42
C PRO A 80 -6.37 1.84 -14.89
N SER A 81 -6.58 2.25 -16.14
CA SER A 81 -5.71 3.19 -16.86
C SER A 81 -6.43 3.76 -18.09
N ALA A 82 -5.84 4.75 -18.75
CA ALA A 82 -6.43 5.35 -19.95
C ALA A 82 -6.20 4.44 -21.15
N GLU A 83 -5.06 3.77 -21.16
CA GLU A 83 -4.67 2.72 -22.08
C GLU A 83 -5.66 1.55 -22.02
N TYR A 84 -6.12 1.15 -20.83
CA TYR A 84 -7.20 0.17 -20.66
C TYR A 84 -8.51 0.64 -21.32
N VAL A 85 -8.97 1.85 -21.00
CA VAL A 85 -10.21 2.44 -21.54
C VAL A 85 -10.17 2.54 -23.07
N ALA A 86 -9.08 3.07 -23.63
CA ALA A 86 -8.90 3.18 -25.07
C ALA A 86 -8.81 1.80 -25.74
N SER A 87 -8.18 0.81 -25.09
CA SER A 87 -8.14 -0.58 -25.58
C SER A 87 -9.52 -1.21 -25.66
N VAL A 88 -10.35 -1.05 -24.62
CA VAL A 88 -11.74 -1.53 -24.63
C VAL A 88 -12.53 -0.87 -25.77
N LEU A 89 -12.47 0.46 -25.87
CA LEU A 89 -13.18 1.19 -26.93
C LEU A 89 -12.71 0.80 -28.34
N ALA A 90 -11.42 0.55 -28.55
CA ALA A 90 -10.87 0.09 -29.82
C ALA A 90 -11.34 -1.33 -30.20
N VAL A 91 -11.33 -2.28 -29.25
CA VAL A 91 -11.87 -3.64 -29.48
C VAL A 91 -13.36 -3.59 -29.83
N LEU A 92 -14.14 -2.77 -29.10
CA LEU A 92 -15.56 -2.53 -29.40
C LEU A 92 -15.79 -1.77 -30.71
N ARG A 93 -14.81 -0.99 -31.21
CA ARG A 93 -14.84 -0.32 -32.51
C ARG A 93 -14.58 -1.28 -33.68
N CYS A 94 -13.74 -2.29 -33.46
CA CYS A 94 -13.53 -3.41 -34.38
C CYS A 94 -14.71 -4.40 -34.44
N GLY A 95 -15.60 -4.38 -33.44
CA GLY A 95 -16.74 -5.29 -33.35
C GLY A 95 -16.40 -6.66 -32.74
N GLU A 96 -15.29 -6.73 -31.99
CA GLU A 96 -14.84 -7.94 -31.30
C GLU A 96 -15.25 -7.90 -29.81
N ALA A 97 -14.85 -8.91 -29.05
CA ALA A 97 -15.03 -8.95 -27.60
C ALA A 97 -13.69 -8.81 -26.86
N PHE A 98 -13.69 -8.15 -25.70
CA PHE A 98 -12.49 -8.02 -24.86
C PHE A 98 -12.54 -8.95 -23.64
N LEU A 99 -11.37 -9.37 -23.18
CA LEU A 99 -11.16 -10.10 -21.92
C LEU A 99 -10.19 -9.29 -21.05
N PRO A 100 -10.60 -8.69 -19.92
CA PRO A 100 -9.64 -8.11 -18.98
C PRO A 100 -8.73 -9.18 -18.39
N LEU A 101 -7.43 -8.92 -18.44
CA LEU A 101 -6.39 -9.74 -17.84
C LEU A 101 -5.73 -8.86 -16.76
N ASP A 102 -6.21 -8.95 -15.52
CA ASP A 102 -5.75 -8.09 -14.43
C ASP A 102 -4.27 -8.38 -14.09
N PRO A 103 -3.35 -7.40 -14.20
CA PRO A 103 -1.92 -7.62 -13.91
C PRO A 103 -1.62 -8.02 -12.46
N SER A 104 -2.59 -7.89 -11.54
CA SER A 104 -2.48 -8.38 -10.17
C SER A 104 -2.73 -9.89 -10.02
N TRP A 105 -3.19 -10.58 -11.06
CA TRP A 105 -3.35 -12.04 -11.05
C TRP A 105 -1.99 -12.74 -11.22
N PRO A 106 -1.80 -13.93 -10.61
CA PRO A 106 -0.63 -14.77 -10.89
C PRO A 106 -0.52 -15.07 -12.40
N LYS A 107 0.72 -15.09 -12.93
CA LYS A 107 1.00 -15.34 -14.36
C LYS A 107 0.29 -16.60 -14.89
N ALA A 108 0.23 -17.66 -14.07
CA ALA A 108 -0.48 -18.89 -14.38
C ALA A 108 -2.00 -18.73 -14.58
N ARG A 109 -2.67 -17.84 -13.81
CA ARG A 109 -4.11 -17.55 -13.93
C ARG A 109 -4.41 -16.71 -15.17
N VAL A 110 -3.51 -15.81 -15.54
CA VAL A 110 -3.59 -15.05 -16.81
C VAL A 110 -3.52 -16.02 -18.00
N LEU A 111 -2.51 -16.90 -18.03
CA LEU A 111 -2.34 -17.89 -19.10
C LEU A 111 -3.49 -18.91 -19.18
N SER A 112 -4.00 -19.40 -18.04
CA SER A 112 -5.13 -20.33 -18.05
C SER A 112 -6.42 -19.67 -18.55
N SER A 113 -6.69 -18.42 -18.16
CA SER A 113 -7.84 -17.65 -18.65
C SER A 113 -7.73 -17.38 -20.16
N MET A 114 -6.54 -17.05 -20.66
CA MET A 114 -6.28 -16.88 -22.09
C MET A 114 -6.50 -18.18 -22.88
N ALA A 115 -5.99 -19.30 -22.38
CA ALA A 115 -6.15 -20.61 -23.03
C ALA A 115 -7.62 -21.06 -23.02
N SER A 116 -8.31 -20.97 -21.88
CA SER A 116 -9.71 -21.39 -21.75
C SER A 116 -10.70 -20.56 -22.56
N SER A 117 -10.35 -19.32 -22.95
CA SER A 117 -11.13 -18.47 -23.86
C SER A 117 -10.60 -18.42 -25.30
N SER A 118 -9.52 -19.15 -25.61
CA SER A 118 -8.88 -19.15 -26.94
C SER A 118 -8.56 -17.75 -27.48
N VAL A 119 -7.94 -16.90 -26.64
CA VAL A 119 -7.63 -15.48 -26.96
C VAL A 119 -6.83 -15.34 -28.26
N ASP A 120 -7.39 -14.60 -29.22
CA ASP A 120 -6.82 -14.37 -30.56
C ASP A 120 -5.62 -13.39 -30.54
N PHE A 121 -5.63 -12.44 -29.60
CA PHE A 121 -4.71 -11.30 -29.57
C PHE A 121 -4.67 -10.68 -28.16
N VAL A 122 -3.52 -10.13 -27.74
CA VAL A 122 -3.40 -9.41 -26.46
C VAL A 122 -2.94 -7.97 -26.68
N ILE A 123 -3.58 -7.03 -26.00
CA ILE A 123 -3.16 -5.63 -25.89
C ILE A 123 -2.56 -5.45 -24.49
N ALA A 124 -1.27 -5.12 -24.41
CA ALA A 124 -0.58 -4.85 -23.16
C ALA A 124 -0.29 -3.34 -23.03
N SER A 125 -0.58 -2.76 -21.86
CA SER A 125 -0.28 -1.35 -21.61
C SER A 125 1.23 -1.11 -21.43
N LYS A 126 1.74 -0.02 -22.01
CA LYS A 126 3.08 0.54 -21.78
C LYS A 126 3.13 1.57 -20.66
N SER A 127 1.99 1.87 -20.02
CA SER A 127 1.90 2.99 -19.07
C SER A 127 2.82 2.79 -17.85
N PRO A 128 3.67 3.77 -17.51
CA PRO A 128 4.45 3.73 -16.27
C PRO A 128 3.57 3.97 -15.01
N PHE A 129 2.30 4.35 -15.19
CA PHE A 129 1.35 4.59 -14.09
C PHE A 129 0.58 3.32 -13.75
N GLY A 130 1.18 2.44 -12.94
CA GLY A 130 0.49 1.28 -12.36
C GLY A 130 1.35 0.03 -12.18
N PHE A 131 2.54 -0.02 -12.77
CA PHE A 131 3.70 -0.87 -12.46
C PHE A 131 4.71 -0.56 -13.59
N GLU A 132 6.00 -0.87 -13.43
CA GLU A 132 6.73 -1.38 -14.60
C GLU A 132 6.14 -2.75 -14.90
N SER A 133 5.01 -2.79 -15.60
CA SER A 133 4.31 -4.05 -15.84
C SER A 133 5.17 -4.82 -16.81
N GLU A 134 6.02 -5.66 -16.23
CA GLU A 134 6.96 -6.55 -16.90
C GLU A 134 6.13 -7.49 -17.76
N SER A 135 5.79 -7.03 -18.95
CA SER A 135 4.92 -7.69 -19.92
C SER A 135 5.76 -8.44 -20.96
N SER A 136 7.07 -8.53 -20.75
CA SER A 136 8.00 -9.35 -21.54
C SER A 136 7.66 -10.83 -21.43
N TRP A 137 7.36 -11.33 -20.22
CA TRP A 137 6.97 -12.73 -20.04
C TRP A 137 5.70 -13.10 -20.82
N LEU A 138 4.80 -12.15 -21.12
CA LEU A 138 3.64 -12.40 -21.98
C LEU A 138 4.04 -12.64 -23.43
N GLU A 139 5.03 -11.90 -23.96
CA GLU A 139 5.55 -12.14 -25.31
C GLU A 139 6.27 -13.49 -25.41
N GLU A 140 6.89 -13.95 -24.33
CA GLU A 140 7.55 -15.26 -24.23
C GLU A 140 6.57 -16.43 -24.00
N SER A 141 5.45 -16.19 -23.31
CA SER A 141 4.54 -17.25 -22.81
C SER A 141 3.18 -17.31 -23.51
N ALA A 142 2.74 -16.26 -24.20
CA ALA A 142 1.45 -16.24 -24.89
C ALA A 142 1.51 -17.04 -26.20
N THR A 143 0.42 -17.75 -26.49
CA THR A 143 0.25 -18.49 -27.76
C THR A 143 -0.27 -17.62 -28.90
N CYS A 144 -0.54 -16.33 -28.64
CA CYS A 144 -1.13 -15.36 -29.56
C CYS A 144 -0.34 -14.04 -29.56
N PRO A 145 -0.48 -13.19 -30.61
CA PRO A 145 0.31 -11.97 -30.73
C PRO A 145 0.00 -10.97 -29.61
N VAL A 146 1.03 -10.30 -29.10
CA VAL A 146 0.95 -9.25 -28.07
C VAL A 146 1.29 -7.91 -28.71
N LEU A 147 0.41 -6.92 -28.58
CA LEU A 147 0.65 -5.52 -28.97
C LEU A 147 0.83 -4.65 -27.74
N ARG A 148 1.97 -3.97 -27.64
CA ARG A 148 2.20 -2.96 -26.60
C ARG A 148 1.69 -1.57 -27.03
N PHE A 149 0.90 -0.92 -26.17
CA PHE A 149 0.22 0.35 -26.46
C PHE A 149 0.35 1.39 -25.33
N SER A 150 0.58 2.66 -25.69
CA SER A 150 0.50 3.84 -24.82
C SER A 150 -0.35 4.93 -25.49
N LEU A 151 -1.01 5.80 -24.70
CA LEU A 151 -1.65 7.02 -25.22
C LEU A 151 -0.64 8.16 -25.51
N GLU A 152 0.63 8.01 -25.13
CA GLU A 152 1.68 9.04 -25.30
C GLU A 152 2.60 8.79 -26.51
N GLU A 153 2.38 7.74 -27.29
CA GLU A 153 3.14 7.52 -28.54
C GLU A 153 2.70 8.55 -29.58
N GLU A 154 3.65 9.31 -30.15
CA GLU A 154 3.35 10.30 -31.20
C GLU A 154 2.61 9.63 -32.37
N GLU A 155 1.36 10.03 -32.59
CA GLU A 155 0.51 9.46 -33.63
C GLU A 155 0.84 10.08 -35.00
N GLU A 156 1.14 9.25 -36.01
CA GLU A 156 0.96 9.67 -37.40
C GLU A 156 -0.51 10.09 -37.61
N GLU A 157 -0.75 11.23 -38.26
CA GLU A 157 -2.05 11.94 -38.29
C GLU A 157 -3.28 11.01 -38.35
N GLY A 158 -3.93 10.83 -37.19
CA GLY A 158 -4.99 9.85 -36.95
C GLY A 158 -6.31 10.16 -37.66
N GLY A 159 -6.36 9.89 -38.97
CA GLY A 159 -7.61 9.89 -39.73
C GLY A 159 -8.60 8.80 -39.27
N GLU A 160 -9.87 8.92 -39.66
CA GLU A 160 -10.85 7.85 -39.42
C GLU A 160 -10.38 6.53 -40.04
N PRO A 161 -10.59 5.36 -39.37
CA PRO A 161 -10.15 4.06 -39.89
C PRO A 161 -10.83 3.72 -41.23
N GLN A 162 -10.11 3.95 -42.35
CA GLN A 162 -10.69 3.86 -43.68
C GLN A 162 -11.28 2.45 -43.96
N GLY A 163 -12.60 2.42 -44.17
CA GLY A 163 -13.34 1.20 -44.46
C GLY A 163 -13.76 0.35 -43.25
N LEU A 164 -13.66 0.87 -42.01
CA LEU A 164 -14.21 0.21 -40.81
C LEU A 164 -15.60 0.80 -40.45
N ALA A 165 -16.67 0.28 -41.03
CA ALA A 165 -18.04 0.64 -40.60
C ALA A 165 -18.25 0.33 -39.10
N TRP A 166 -19.10 1.07 -38.40
CA TRP A 166 -19.42 0.72 -37.01
C TRP A 166 -20.21 -0.61 -36.96
N PRO A 167 -20.09 -1.43 -35.90
CA PRO A 167 -20.81 -2.70 -35.78
C PRO A 167 -22.32 -2.57 -36.06
N CYS A 168 -22.97 -1.56 -35.46
CA CYS A 168 -24.40 -1.25 -35.65
C CYS A 168 -24.80 -0.78 -37.07
N GLU A 169 -23.84 -0.38 -37.90
CA GLU A 169 -24.07 0.01 -39.31
C GLU A 169 -23.79 -1.15 -40.27
N SER A 170 -22.78 -1.96 -39.96
CA SER A 170 -22.31 -3.08 -40.77
C SER A 170 -23.28 -4.26 -40.86
N GLY A 171 -24.36 -4.26 -40.04
CA GLY A 171 -25.29 -5.39 -39.91
C GLY A 171 -24.73 -6.58 -39.13
N LYS A 172 -23.46 -6.56 -38.71
CA LYS A 172 -22.84 -7.61 -37.90
C LYS A 172 -23.21 -7.44 -36.42
N LEU A 173 -24.24 -8.16 -35.99
CA LEU A 173 -24.56 -8.32 -34.57
C LEU A 173 -23.59 -9.33 -33.93
N ARG A 174 -22.64 -8.84 -33.13
CA ARG A 174 -21.80 -9.71 -32.29
C ARG A 174 -22.60 -10.25 -31.11
N GLN A 175 -22.47 -11.54 -30.84
CA GLN A 175 -23.26 -12.23 -29.80
C GLN A 175 -22.93 -11.78 -28.37
N PHE A 176 -21.68 -11.42 -28.11
CA PHE A 176 -21.21 -10.83 -26.85
C PHE A 176 -20.16 -9.75 -27.16
N CYS A 177 -19.77 -8.97 -26.15
CA CYS A 177 -18.76 -7.91 -26.31
C CYS A 177 -17.68 -7.92 -25.24
N TYR A 178 -17.82 -8.75 -24.20
CA TYR A 178 -16.80 -8.99 -23.21
C TYR A 178 -16.85 -10.43 -22.68
N VAL A 179 -15.74 -10.89 -22.12
CA VAL A 179 -15.65 -12.13 -21.35
C VAL A 179 -15.10 -11.80 -19.95
N MET A 180 -15.89 -12.03 -18.90
CA MET A 180 -15.46 -11.81 -17.50
C MET A 180 -15.30 -13.14 -16.77
N TYR A 181 -14.11 -13.43 -16.24
CA TYR A 181 -13.89 -14.65 -15.48
C TYR A 181 -14.46 -14.58 -14.06
N THR A 182 -15.26 -15.58 -13.70
CA THR A 182 -15.80 -15.80 -12.36
C THR A 182 -15.33 -17.14 -11.80
N SER A 183 -15.36 -17.31 -10.48
CA SER A 183 -15.15 -18.63 -9.88
C SER A 183 -16.33 -19.54 -10.22
N GLY A 184 -16.10 -20.63 -10.95
CA GLY A 184 -17.18 -21.51 -11.35
C GLY A 184 -17.68 -22.36 -10.18
N SER A 185 -18.98 -22.64 -10.15
CA SER A 185 -19.62 -23.59 -9.23
C SER A 185 -19.00 -25.00 -9.23
N THR A 186 -18.24 -25.33 -10.27
CA THR A 186 -17.54 -26.61 -10.49
C THR A 186 -16.04 -26.52 -10.20
N GLY A 187 -15.60 -25.54 -9.39
CA GLY A 187 -14.20 -25.37 -8.97
C GLY A 187 -13.22 -24.85 -10.05
N LYS A 188 -13.60 -24.89 -11.33
CA LYS A 188 -12.87 -24.24 -12.43
C LYS A 188 -13.41 -22.83 -12.73
N PRO A 189 -12.55 -21.82 -12.98
CA PRO A 189 -12.98 -20.51 -13.48
C PRO A 189 -13.75 -20.58 -14.81
N LYS A 190 -14.79 -19.76 -14.98
CA LYS A 190 -15.61 -19.69 -16.19
C LYS A 190 -15.69 -18.26 -16.72
N GLY A 191 -15.51 -18.07 -18.03
CA GLY A 191 -15.57 -16.76 -18.69
C GLY A 191 -16.98 -16.40 -19.12
N VAL A 192 -17.67 -15.53 -18.37
CA VAL A 192 -19.05 -15.07 -18.67
C VAL A 192 -19.06 -14.17 -19.91
N CYS A 193 -19.82 -14.57 -20.94
CA CYS A 193 -19.92 -13.89 -22.24
C CYS A 193 -21.05 -12.84 -22.22
N GLY A 194 -20.75 -11.61 -21.82
CA GLY A 194 -21.76 -10.57 -21.63
C GLY A 194 -22.04 -9.72 -22.86
N THR A 195 -23.27 -9.23 -22.97
CA THR A 195 -23.79 -8.60 -24.19
C THR A 195 -23.65 -7.08 -24.17
N GLU A 196 -23.47 -6.47 -25.35
CA GLU A 196 -23.49 -5.00 -25.48
C GLU A 196 -24.86 -4.42 -25.10
N GLN A 197 -25.92 -5.16 -25.42
CA GLN A 197 -27.30 -4.80 -25.06
C GLN A 197 -27.50 -4.73 -23.54
N GLY A 198 -26.92 -5.66 -22.77
CA GLY A 198 -27.01 -5.66 -21.31
C GLY A 198 -26.32 -4.47 -20.67
N LEU A 199 -25.09 -4.16 -21.10
CA LEU A 199 -24.36 -2.97 -20.62
C LEU A 199 -25.09 -1.67 -20.95
N LEU A 200 -25.57 -1.52 -22.20
CA LEU A 200 -26.31 -0.34 -22.62
C LEU A 200 -27.65 -0.23 -21.89
N ASN A 201 -28.35 -1.33 -21.64
CA ASN A 201 -29.59 -1.32 -20.86
C ASN A 201 -29.34 -0.80 -19.42
N ARG A 202 -28.31 -1.33 -18.76
CA ARG A 202 -27.93 -0.96 -17.39
C ARG A 202 -27.42 0.49 -17.29
N PHE A 203 -26.74 0.99 -18.32
CA PHE A 203 -26.35 2.40 -18.44
C PHE A 203 -27.56 3.32 -18.67
N LEU A 204 -28.37 3.03 -19.70
CA LEU A 204 -29.52 3.87 -20.08
C LEU A 204 -30.55 4.00 -18.96
N TRP A 205 -30.86 2.91 -18.26
CA TRP A 205 -31.73 2.93 -17.08
C TRP A 205 -31.21 3.87 -15.99
N MET A 206 -29.90 3.81 -15.69
CA MET A 206 -29.30 4.67 -14.68
C MET A 206 -29.20 6.14 -15.14
N GLN A 207 -29.01 6.38 -16.44
CA GLN A 207 -29.03 7.73 -17.03
C GLN A 207 -30.44 8.33 -17.07
N GLU A 208 -31.49 7.51 -17.18
CA GLU A 208 -32.89 7.95 -17.14
C GLU A 208 -33.31 8.40 -15.72
N LEU A 209 -32.97 7.61 -14.69
CA LEU A 209 -33.35 7.92 -13.30
C LEU A 209 -32.36 8.85 -12.57
N TYR A 210 -31.07 8.79 -12.92
CA TYR A 210 -29.99 9.52 -12.27
C TYR A 210 -29.05 10.13 -13.34
N PRO A 211 -29.51 11.14 -14.09
CA PRO A 211 -28.78 11.66 -15.24
C PRO A 211 -27.44 12.31 -14.87
N LEU A 212 -26.44 12.08 -15.72
CA LEU A 212 -25.22 12.87 -15.84
C LEU A 212 -25.37 13.85 -17.02
N ASN A 213 -24.83 15.06 -16.89
CA ASN A 213 -25.04 16.14 -17.88
C ASN A 213 -23.74 16.69 -18.50
N GLY A 214 -22.59 16.06 -18.24
CA GLY A 214 -21.27 16.50 -18.70
C GLY A 214 -20.46 17.24 -17.64
N ASP A 215 -21.12 17.91 -16.69
CA ASP A 215 -20.46 18.69 -15.61
C ASP A 215 -19.98 17.84 -14.42
N GLU A 216 -20.34 16.55 -14.38
CA GLU A 216 -19.95 15.63 -13.31
C GLU A 216 -18.54 15.03 -13.46
N THR A 217 -17.90 14.76 -12.33
CA THR A 217 -16.61 14.05 -12.24
C THR A 217 -16.82 12.66 -11.61
N LEU A 218 -16.43 11.61 -12.32
CA LEU A 218 -16.55 10.21 -11.90
C LEU A 218 -15.18 9.62 -11.56
N LEU A 219 -15.15 8.56 -10.75
CA LEU A 219 -13.94 7.86 -10.34
C LEU A 219 -13.94 6.41 -10.88
N PHE A 220 -12.96 6.06 -11.71
CA PHE A 220 -12.71 4.67 -12.16
C PHE A 220 -11.70 4.02 -11.22
N LYS A 221 -12.21 3.34 -10.19
CA LYS A 221 -11.42 2.74 -9.11
C LYS A 221 -11.73 1.25 -8.88
N THR A 222 -12.75 0.71 -9.52
CA THR A 222 -13.07 -0.72 -9.42
C THR A 222 -12.08 -1.54 -10.26
N SER A 223 -11.59 -2.67 -9.73
CA SER A 223 -10.69 -3.56 -10.48
C SER A 223 -11.39 -4.06 -11.75
N ILE A 224 -10.61 -4.19 -12.82
CA ILE A 224 -11.09 -4.72 -14.11
C ILE A 224 -11.56 -6.18 -14.05
N SER A 225 -11.30 -6.86 -12.92
CA SER A 225 -11.82 -8.20 -12.60
C SER A 225 -13.33 -8.23 -12.32
N PHE A 226 -13.97 -7.07 -12.08
CA PHE A 226 -15.40 -6.97 -11.73
C PHE A 226 -16.18 -6.23 -12.81
N VAL A 227 -17.38 -6.71 -13.15
CA VAL A 227 -18.21 -6.11 -14.23
C VAL A 227 -18.57 -4.63 -13.99
N ASP A 228 -18.70 -4.19 -12.74
CA ASP A 228 -19.10 -2.82 -12.38
C ASP A 228 -18.12 -1.73 -12.85
N HIS A 229 -16.84 -2.09 -13.06
CA HIS A 229 -15.85 -1.15 -13.58
C HIS A 229 -16.22 -0.62 -14.98
N LEU A 230 -16.95 -1.42 -15.76
CA LEU A 230 -17.49 -1.00 -17.06
C LEU A 230 -18.48 0.16 -16.89
N GLN A 231 -19.33 0.11 -15.86
CA GLN A 231 -20.30 1.17 -15.61
C GLN A 231 -19.63 2.45 -15.11
N GLU A 232 -18.50 2.38 -14.40
CA GLU A 232 -17.73 3.58 -13.99
C GLU A 232 -17.26 4.39 -15.21
N PHE A 233 -16.56 3.78 -16.17
CA PHE A 233 -16.06 4.52 -17.35
C PHE A 233 -17.09 4.75 -18.45
N LEU A 234 -18.03 3.81 -18.68
CA LEU A 234 -19.09 4.01 -19.68
C LEU A 234 -20.01 5.17 -19.26
N SER A 235 -20.35 5.28 -17.97
CA SER A 235 -21.17 6.39 -17.48
C SER A 235 -20.54 7.73 -17.80
N ALA A 236 -19.22 7.89 -17.59
CA ALA A 236 -18.53 9.14 -17.89
C ALA A 236 -18.47 9.42 -19.40
N LEU A 237 -17.93 8.45 -20.17
CA LEU A 237 -17.55 8.66 -21.56
C LEU A 237 -18.75 8.77 -22.53
N LEU A 238 -19.88 8.15 -22.20
CA LEU A 238 -21.10 8.26 -22.99
C LEU A 238 -21.92 9.52 -22.68
N THR A 239 -21.60 10.23 -21.58
CA THR A 239 -22.30 11.46 -21.13
C THR A 239 -21.42 12.72 -21.20
N ALA A 240 -20.24 12.62 -21.81
CA ALA A 240 -19.25 13.68 -21.95
C ALA A 240 -18.63 14.21 -20.63
N CYS A 241 -18.82 13.48 -19.52
CA CYS A 241 -18.25 13.78 -18.21
C CYS A 241 -16.75 13.48 -18.13
N THR A 242 -16.10 13.97 -17.06
CA THR A 242 -14.70 13.65 -16.77
C THR A 242 -14.57 12.39 -15.92
N LEU A 243 -13.67 11.48 -16.30
CA LEU A 243 -13.32 10.28 -15.55
C LEU A 243 -11.92 10.41 -14.92
N VAL A 244 -11.85 10.35 -13.60
CA VAL A 244 -10.61 10.32 -12.83
C VAL A 244 -10.20 8.88 -12.59
N ILE A 245 -8.94 8.56 -12.89
CA ILE A 245 -8.35 7.24 -12.68
C ILE A 245 -7.25 7.39 -11.61
N PRO A 246 -7.43 6.83 -10.40
CA PRO A 246 -6.45 6.89 -9.34
C PRO A 246 -5.27 5.94 -9.60
N PRO A 247 -4.09 6.19 -9.00
CA PRO A 247 -2.95 5.28 -9.05
C PRO A 247 -3.30 3.98 -8.31
N PHE A 248 -3.73 2.97 -9.07
CA PHE A 248 -4.43 1.80 -8.53
C PHE A 248 -3.63 1.00 -7.49
N ASN A 249 -2.29 0.95 -7.59
CA ASN A 249 -1.45 0.31 -6.57
C ASN A 249 -1.49 1.06 -5.24
N GLN A 250 -1.37 2.40 -5.28
CA GLN A 250 -1.41 3.24 -4.08
C GLN A 250 -2.79 3.16 -3.43
N LEU A 251 -3.86 3.06 -4.23
CA LEU A 251 -5.20 2.80 -3.73
C LEU A 251 -5.32 1.43 -3.04
N ARG A 252 -4.63 0.39 -3.54
CA ARG A 252 -4.59 -0.95 -2.91
C ARG A 252 -3.74 -0.99 -1.64
N GLU A 253 -2.63 -0.23 -1.61
CA GLU A 253 -1.73 -0.12 -0.45
C GLU A 253 -2.34 0.75 0.66
N ASN A 254 -3.09 1.79 0.28
CA ASN A 254 -3.79 2.70 1.18
C ASN A 254 -5.22 2.97 0.68
N LEU A 255 -6.18 2.13 1.12
CA LEU A 255 -7.59 2.27 0.76
C LEU A 255 -8.22 3.60 1.22
N PHE A 256 -7.68 4.25 2.26
CA PHE A 256 -8.19 5.53 2.75
C PHE A 256 -7.94 6.68 1.77
N SER A 257 -6.93 6.57 0.89
CA SER A 257 -6.63 7.57 -0.14
C SER A 257 -7.78 7.82 -1.13
N ILE A 258 -8.77 6.92 -1.18
CA ILE A 258 -10.03 7.15 -1.92
C ILE A 258 -10.72 8.46 -1.48
N ILE A 259 -10.61 8.83 -0.20
CA ILE A 259 -11.20 10.04 0.38
C ILE A 259 -10.48 11.28 -0.17
N ASP A 260 -9.15 11.23 -0.24
CA ASP A 260 -8.33 12.29 -0.84
C ASP A 260 -8.69 12.50 -2.32
N PHE A 261 -8.91 11.42 -3.08
CA PHE A 261 -9.36 11.51 -4.48
C PHE A 261 -10.79 12.05 -4.61
N ILE A 262 -11.71 11.68 -3.72
CA ILE A 262 -13.08 12.24 -3.69
C ILE A 262 -13.03 13.75 -3.49
N GLN A 263 -12.23 14.22 -2.52
CA GLN A 263 -12.08 15.64 -2.21
C GLN A 263 -11.35 16.41 -3.31
N ALA A 264 -10.15 15.96 -3.71
CA ALA A 264 -9.27 16.67 -4.63
C ALA A 264 -9.87 16.87 -6.03
N TYR A 265 -10.69 15.93 -6.49
CA TYR A 265 -11.33 15.99 -7.81
C TYR A 265 -12.84 16.28 -7.75
N SER A 266 -13.38 16.56 -6.55
CA SER A 266 -14.82 16.79 -6.31
C SER A 266 -15.70 15.71 -6.95
N ILE A 267 -15.38 14.44 -6.68
CA ILE A 267 -16.07 13.29 -7.27
C ILE A 267 -17.56 13.35 -6.91
N THR A 268 -18.43 13.22 -7.92
CA THR A 268 -19.88 13.38 -7.77
C THR A 268 -20.64 12.05 -7.74
N ARG A 269 -20.03 10.98 -8.26
CA ARG A 269 -20.60 9.63 -8.26
C ARG A 269 -19.54 8.61 -7.86
N LEU A 270 -19.87 7.78 -6.88
CA LEU A 270 -19.03 6.68 -6.42
C LEU A 270 -19.82 5.36 -6.47
N THR A 271 -19.22 4.33 -7.05
CA THR A 271 -19.70 2.94 -6.93
C THR A 271 -18.80 2.20 -5.93
N ALA A 272 -19.33 1.38 -5.03
CA ALA A 272 -18.52 0.63 -4.08
C ALA A 272 -19.22 -0.65 -3.57
N VAL A 273 -18.47 -1.48 -2.87
CA VAL A 273 -18.99 -2.63 -2.11
C VAL A 273 -19.11 -2.24 -0.63
N PRO A 274 -20.17 -2.66 0.10
CA PRO A 274 -20.36 -2.38 1.52
C PRO A 274 -19.14 -2.65 2.42
N SER A 275 -18.35 -3.70 2.17
CA SER A 275 -17.09 -4.01 2.89
C SER A 275 -16.03 -2.91 2.76
N LEU A 276 -15.78 -2.41 1.55
CA LEU A 276 -14.87 -1.28 1.31
C LEU A 276 -15.30 -0.04 2.09
N ILE A 277 -16.61 0.22 2.14
CA ILE A 277 -17.14 1.41 2.82
C ILE A 277 -17.02 1.31 4.33
N ARG A 278 -17.25 0.12 4.92
CA ARG A 278 -16.90 -0.14 6.33
C ARG A 278 -15.42 0.09 6.62
N THR A 279 -14.52 -0.33 5.73
CA THR A 279 -13.07 -0.14 5.91
C THR A 279 -12.67 1.32 6.00
N ILE A 280 -13.25 2.19 5.16
CA ILE A 280 -12.92 3.62 5.14
C ILE A 280 -13.79 4.48 6.07
N LEU A 281 -14.80 3.89 6.73
CA LEU A 281 -15.77 4.59 7.56
C LEU A 281 -15.14 5.46 8.66
N PRO A 282 -14.12 5.01 9.43
CA PRO A 282 -13.51 5.86 10.47
C PRO A 282 -12.84 7.12 9.91
N ALA A 283 -12.30 7.03 8.68
CA ALA A 283 -11.70 8.17 7.99
C ALA A 283 -12.77 9.13 7.39
N LEU A 284 -13.96 8.62 7.05
CA LEU A 284 -15.12 9.45 6.72
C LEU A 284 -15.69 10.16 7.95
N GLU A 285 -15.68 9.53 9.12
CA GLU A 285 -16.21 10.10 10.39
C GLU A 285 -15.30 11.18 10.99
N SER A 286 -13.98 10.97 10.94
CA SER A 286 -12.97 11.88 11.50
C SER A 286 -12.77 13.17 10.70
N GLN A 287 -13.20 13.22 9.44
CA GLN A 287 -13.22 14.41 8.58
C GLN A 287 -14.39 15.34 8.98
N HIS A 288 -14.31 15.94 10.17
CA HIS A 288 -15.34 16.85 10.69
C HIS A 288 -15.45 18.19 9.93
N ASP A 289 -14.50 18.53 9.04
CA ASP A 289 -14.59 19.72 8.17
C ASP A 289 -15.23 19.40 6.82
N SER A 290 -16.34 20.08 6.53
CA SER A 290 -17.46 19.59 5.71
C SER A 290 -17.28 19.58 4.18
N HIS A 291 -16.05 19.50 3.66
CA HIS A 291 -15.80 19.65 2.21
C HIS A 291 -15.79 18.34 1.43
N VAL A 292 -15.17 17.27 1.96
CA VAL A 292 -15.08 15.93 1.32
C VAL A 292 -16.46 15.41 0.88
N LEU A 293 -17.45 15.58 1.76
CA LEU A 293 -18.78 14.97 1.64
C LEU A 293 -19.74 15.80 0.76
N SER A 294 -19.34 17.02 0.38
CA SER A 294 -20.21 17.97 -0.32
C SER A 294 -20.35 17.74 -1.82
N SER A 295 -19.39 17.05 -2.47
CA SER A 295 -19.42 16.80 -3.91
C SER A 295 -20.25 15.56 -4.30
N LEU A 296 -20.32 14.55 -3.43
CA LEU A 296 -20.97 13.27 -3.72
C LEU A 296 -22.50 13.43 -3.83
N LYS A 297 -23.00 13.41 -5.07
CA LYS A 297 -24.43 13.44 -5.40
C LYS A 297 -25.08 12.05 -5.34
N LEU A 298 -24.35 11.03 -5.81
CA LEU A 298 -24.84 9.65 -5.92
C LEU A 298 -23.81 8.63 -5.40
N PHE A 299 -24.27 7.73 -4.54
CA PHE A 299 -23.48 6.63 -3.98
C PHE A 299 -24.16 5.30 -4.30
N VAL A 300 -23.52 4.49 -5.14
CA VAL A 300 -24.01 3.19 -5.62
C VAL A 300 -23.31 2.10 -4.81
N LEU A 301 -24.07 1.31 -4.06
CA LEU A 301 -23.58 0.14 -3.33
C LEU A 301 -24.08 -1.11 -4.05
N SER A 302 -23.18 -2.00 -4.46
CA SER A 302 -23.51 -3.28 -5.10
C SER A 302 -22.55 -4.39 -4.64
N GLY A 303 -22.72 -5.59 -5.17
CA GLY A 303 -21.82 -6.73 -4.99
C GLY A 303 -21.96 -7.49 -3.67
N GLU A 304 -22.46 -6.89 -2.60
CA GLU A 304 -22.67 -7.53 -1.29
C GLU A 304 -24.02 -7.12 -0.66
N VAL A 305 -24.42 -7.81 0.42
CA VAL A 305 -25.53 -7.36 1.26
C VAL A 305 -25.15 -6.06 1.99
N LEU A 306 -26.01 -5.05 1.90
CA LEU A 306 -25.91 -3.80 2.64
C LEU A 306 -26.65 -3.91 3.98
N PRO A 307 -25.95 -3.86 5.13
CA PRO A 307 -26.61 -3.86 6.44
C PRO A 307 -27.35 -2.55 6.72
N LEU A 308 -28.42 -2.63 7.51
CA LEU A 308 -29.15 -1.47 8.01
C LEU A 308 -28.23 -0.55 8.84
N SER A 309 -27.37 -1.13 9.69
CA SER A 309 -26.37 -0.43 10.51
C SER A 309 -25.46 0.47 9.69
N LEU A 310 -24.90 -0.05 8.59
CA LEU A 310 -24.04 0.72 7.69
C LEU A 310 -24.80 1.85 6.99
N TRP A 311 -26.02 1.59 6.52
CA TRP A 311 -26.87 2.63 5.94
C TRP A 311 -27.24 3.72 6.96
N GLU A 312 -27.51 3.38 8.22
CA GLU A 312 -27.81 4.36 9.26
C GLU A 312 -26.66 5.33 9.51
N VAL A 313 -25.41 4.86 9.49
CA VAL A 313 -24.24 5.74 9.63
C VAL A 313 -24.07 6.58 8.36
N LEU A 314 -24.11 5.94 7.18
CA LEU A 314 -23.91 6.64 5.91
C LEU A 314 -24.97 7.72 5.64
N SER A 315 -26.24 7.48 5.97
CA SER A 315 -27.31 8.46 5.81
C SER A 315 -27.18 9.67 6.75
N LYS A 316 -26.54 9.51 7.91
CA LYS A 316 -26.20 10.60 8.84
C LYS A 316 -24.97 11.39 8.39
N LEU A 317 -23.95 10.71 7.85
CA LEU A 317 -22.73 11.34 7.33
C LEU A 317 -22.93 12.03 5.97
N LEU A 318 -23.78 11.46 5.11
CA LEU A 318 -24.01 11.89 3.74
C LEU A 318 -25.47 12.34 3.48
N PRO A 319 -26.04 13.29 4.25
CA PRO A 319 -27.46 13.64 4.16
C PRO A 319 -27.87 14.28 2.83
N GLY A 320 -26.92 14.81 2.06
CA GLY A 320 -27.13 15.35 0.71
C GLY A 320 -26.97 14.33 -0.43
N THR A 321 -26.46 13.12 -0.14
CA THR A 321 -26.13 12.12 -1.15
C THR A 321 -27.27 11.13 -1.34
N THR A 322 -27.60 10.80 -2.58
CA THR A 322 -28.53 9.70 -2.86
C THR A 322 -27.79 8.38 -2.75
N ILE A 323 -28.20 7.50 -1.83
CA ILE A 323 -27.62 6.16 -1.66
C ILE A 323 -28.54 5.14 -2.33
N LEU A 324 -27.98 4.33 -3.23
CA LEU A 324 -28.68 3.23 -3.90
C LEU A 324 -28.05 1.89 -3.50
N ASN A 325 -28.89 0.89 -3.23
CA ASN A 325 -28.48 -0.50 -3.10
C ASN A 325 -28.87 -1.24 -4.38
N LEU A 326 -27.89 -1.84 -5.07
CA LEU A 326 -28.10 -2.55 -6.33
C LEU A 326 -27.71 -4.01 -6.18
N TYR A 327 -28.31 -4.86 -7.00
CA TYR A 327 -28.06 -6.29 -6.96
C TYR A 327 -28.03 -6.90 -8.36
N GLY A 328 -27.09 -7.83 -8.52
CA GLY A 328 -27.02 -8.77 -9.61
C GLY A 328 -25.75 -9.61 -9.55
N SER A 329 -25.30 -10.03 -10.73
CA SER A 329 -24.12 -10.84 -10.97
C SER A 329 -23.53 -10.54 -12.37
N THR A 330 -22.34 -11.08 -12.63
CA THR A 330 -21.66 -10.98 -13.92
C THR A 330 -22.52 -11.49 -15.09
N GLU A 331 -23.33 -12.53 -14.85
CA GLU A 331 -24.27 -13.13 -15.81
C GLU A 331 -25.47 -12.24 -16.15
N VAL A 332 -25.76 -11.22 -15.34
CA VAL A 332 -26.83 -10.25 -15.58
C VAL A 332 -26.25 -8.84 -15.83
N SER A 333 -25.06 -8.77 -16.42
CA SER A 333 -24.39 -7.51 -16.84
C SER A 333 -24.16 -6.50 -15.70
N GLY A 334 -23.92 -6.99 -14.48
CA GLY A 334 -23.74 -6.17 -13.28
C GLY A 334 -24.97 -6.26 -12.39
N ASP A 335 -25.91 -5.33 -12.54
CA ASP A 335 -27.12 -5.25 -11.73
C ASP A 335 -28.38 -5.51 -12.56
N CYS A 336 -29.34 -6.22 -11.97
CA CYS A 336 -30.69 -6.44 -12.51
C CYS A 336 -31.81 -5.86 -11.63
N THR A 337 -31.53 -5.52 -10.36
CA THR A 337 -32.46 -4.80 -9.47
C THR A 337 -31.80 -3.62 -8.77
N TYR A 338 -32.62 -2.68 -8.27
CA TYR A 338 -32.17 -1.55 -7.47
C TYR A 338 -33.18 -1.15 -6.39
N PHE A 339 -32.65 -0.51 -5.35
CA PHE A 339 -33.41 0.13 -4.28
C PHE A 339 -32.84 1.52 -3.99
N ASP A 340 -33.66 2.58 -4.10
CA ASP A 340 -33.32 3.90 -3.55
C ASP A 340 -33.54 3.90 -2.03
N CYS A 341 -32.45 4.04 -1.27
CA CYS A 341 -32.45 3.96 0.18
C CYS A 341 -33.22 5.11 0.86
N LYS A 342 -33.63 6.15 0.12
CA LYS A 342 -34.58 7.17 0.63
C LYS A 342 -35.94 6.60 1.01
N ARG A 343 -36.32 5.45 0.44
CA ARG A 343 -37.57 4.75 0.79
C ARG A 343 -37.47 3.93 2.08
N LEU A 344 -36.25 3.61 2.53
CA LEU A 344 -36.03 2.71 3.67
C LEU A 344 -36.68 3.16 4.98
N PRO A 345 -36.64 4.46 5.39
CA PRO A 345 -37.29 4.90 6.62
C PRO A 345 -38.78 4.56 6.66
N MET A 346 -39.49 4.72 5.54
CA MET A 346 -40.92 4.42 5.45
C MET A 346 -41.22 2.92 5.53
N ILE A 347 -40.34 2.05 5.01
CA ILE A 347 -40.53 0.59 5.10
C ILE A 347 -40.27 0.12 6.53
N LEU A 348 -39.26 0.68 7.22
CA LEU A 348 -38.94 0.36 8.61
C LEU A 348 -40.01 0.81 9.63
N GLU A 349 -40.97 1.66 9.23
CA GLU A 349 -42.15 1.99 10.06
C GLU A 349 -43.20 0.86 10.10
N SER A 350 -43.25 0.00 9.07
CA SER A 350 -44.27 -1.06 8.93
C SER A 350 -43.70 -2.48 8.92
N GLU A 351 -42.44 -2.67 8.55
CA GLU A 351 -41.83 -3.98 8.31
C GLU A 351 -40.47 -4.14 9.02
N THR A 352 -40.21 -5.32 9.57
CA THR A 352 -38.93 -5.63 10.23
C THR A 352 -37.99 -6.30 9.22
N LEU A 353 -36.93 -5.58 8.81
CA LEU A 353 -36.01 -6.05 7.78
C LEU A 353 -34.72 -6.64 8.36
N THR A 354 -34.12 -7.61 7.66
CA THR A 354 -32.82 -8.21 7.99
C THR A 354 -31.63 -7.47 7.35
N SER A 355 -31.87 -6.74 6.27
CA SER A 355 -30.88 -5.96 5.50
C SER A 355 -31.59 -4.90 4.66
N VAL A 356 -30.84 -4.00 4.03
CA VAL A 356 -31.42 -3.06 3.06
C VAL A 356 -31.93 -3.86 1.84
N PRO A 357 -33.18 -3.64 1.37
CA PRO A 357 -33.73 -4.35 0.22
C PRO A 357 -32.87 -4.21 -1.03
N ILE A 358 -32.86 -5.24 -1.87
CA ILE A 358 -32.31 -5.21 -3.23
C ILE A 358 -33.32 -4.65 -4.25
N GLY A 359 -34.57 -4.46 -3.81
CA GLY A 359 -35.58 -3.62 -4.45
C GLY A 359 -36.26 -4.23 -5.66
N ILE A 360 -36.43 -3.45 -6.73
CA ILE A 360 -37.23 -3.81 -7.91
C ILE A 360 -36.36 -3.96 -9.18
N PRO A 361 -36.83 -4.71 -10.20
CA PRO A 361 -36.12 -4.85 -11.48
C PRO A 361 -35.82 -3.50 -12.15
N ILE A 362 -34.66 -3.40 -12.80
CA ILE A 362 -34.34 -2.29 -13.69
C ILE A 362 -35.11 -2.39 -15.01
N ALA A 363 -35.08 -1.35 -15.84
CA ALA A 363 -35.77 -1.35 -17.13
C ALA A 363 -35.34 -2.53 -18.02
N ASN A 364 -36.30 -3.11 -18.76
CA ASN A 364 -36.12 -4.27 -19.64
C ASN A 364 -35.54 -5.54 -18.96
N CYS A 365 -35.66 -5.64 -17.63
CA CYS A 365 -35.34 -6.82 -16.83
C CYS A 365 -36.61 -7.31 -16.11
N GLU A 366 -36.73 -8.62 -15.94
CA GLU A 366 -37.81 -9.25 -15.17
C GLU A 366 -37.18 -10.17 -14.11
N VAL A 367 -37.68 -10.08 -12.87
CA VAL A 367 -37.21 -10.90 -11.75
C VAL A 367 -38.39 -11.56 -11.07
N VAL A 368 -38.39 -12.89 -11.09
CA VAL A 368 -39.41 -13.75 -10.48
C VAL A 368 -38.78 -14.59 -9.37
N LEU A 369 -39.57 -14.89 -8.35
CA LEU A 369 -39.20 -15.80 -7.27
C LEU A 369 -39.88 -17.15 -7.53
N VAL A 370 -39.10 -18.23 -7.46
CA VAL A 370 -39.59 -19.60 -7.61
C VAL A 370 -39.43 -20.32 -6.28
N SER A 371 -40.56 -20.77 -5.71
CA SER A 371 -40.62 -21.50 -4.44
C SER A 371 -40.68 -23.01 -4.69
N ASP A 372 -39.86 -23.78 -3.97
CA ASP A 372 -39.95 -25.25 -3.89
C ASP A 372 -40.91 -25.72 -2.78
N ASP A 373 -41.21 -24.84 -1.83
CA ASP A 373 -41.85 -25.11 -0.53
C ASP A 373 -43.31 -24.60 -0.43
N GLY A 374 -43.83 -23.97 -1.49
CA GLY A 374 -45.19 -23.43 -1.54
C GLY A 374 -45.40 -22.15 -0.72
N MET A 375 -44.33 -21.57 -0.17
CA MET A 375 -44.39 -20.32 0.58
C MET A 375 -44.62 -19.15 -0.39
N PRO A 376 -45.70 -18.36 -0.22
CA PRO A 376 -45.93 -17.19 -1.06
C PRO A 376 -44.83 -16.15 -0.81
N ASN A 377 -44.44 -15.44 -1.87
CA ASN A 377 -43.45 -14.34 -1.84
C ASN A 377 -42.00 -14.70 -1.46
N HIS A 378 -41.68 -15.94 -1.09
CA HIS A 378 -40.30 -16.39 -0.88
C HIS A 378 -39.85 -17.28 -2.06
N GLY A 379 -38.56 -17.28 -2.39
CA GLY A 379 -38.05 -18.23 -3.40
C GLY A 379 -36.66 -17.92 -3.93
N GLU A 380 -36.20 -18.78 -4.83
CA GLU A 380 -34.98 -18.56 -5.60
C GLU A 380 -35.22 -17.49 -6.68
N ILE A 381 -34.23 -16.61 -6.88
CA ILE A 381 -34.26 -15.50 -7.83
C ILE A 381 -33.96 -16.02 -9.24
N TYR A 382 -34.91 -15.82 -10.16
CA TYR A 382 -34.78 -16.09 -11.59
C TYR A 382 -34.88 -14.78 -12.38
N VAL A 383 -33.95 -14.56 -13.31
CA VAL A 383 -33.80 -13.28 -14.04
C VAL A 383 -33.95 -13.46 -15.55
N SER A 384 -34.77 -12.62 -16.18
CA SER A 384 -34.88 -12.54 -17.64
C SER A 384 -34.76 -11.09 -18.14
N GLY A 385 -34.69 -10.93 -19.46
CA GLY A 385 -34.61 -9.64 -20.14
C GLY A 385 -33.22 -9.30 -20.68
N SER A 386 -32.98 -8.02 -20.91
CA SER A 386 -31.82 -7.52 -21.66
C SER A 386 -30.48 -7.67 -20.94
N CYS A 387 -30.50 -7.86 -19.61
CA CYS A 387 -29.30 -8.00 -18.78
C CYS A 387 -28.54 -9.31 -19.00
N ASN A 388 -29.20 -10.37 -19.46
CA ASN A 388 -28.62 -11.71 -19.45
C ASN A 388 -27.43 -11.84 -20.41
N SER A 389 -26.39 -12.52 -19.94
CA SER A 389 -25.27 -13.00 -20.75
C SER A 389 -25.73 -14.08 -21.73
N ILE A 390 -24.94 -14.33 -22.78
CA ILE A 390 -25.28 -15.36 -23.76
C ILE A 390 -24.74 -16.75 -23.37
N GLY A 391 -23.71 -16.83 -22.53
CA GLY A 391 -23.09 -18.09 -22.13
C GLY A 391 -21.76 -17.95 -21.41
N TYR A 392 -20.98 -19.04 -21.43
CA TYR A 392 -19.68 -19.15 -20.80
C TYR A 392 -18.62 -19.76 -21.74
N TYR A 393 -17.37 -19.31 -21.62
CA TYR A 393 -16.19 -20.07 -22.05
C TYR A 393 -15.63 -20.90 -20.90
N SER A 394 -15.31 -22.16 -21.19
CA SER A 394 -14.58 -23.08 -20.31
C SER A 394 -13.78 -24.06 -21.17
N ASP A 395 -12.50 -24.29 -20.85
CA ASP A 395 -11.64 -25.25 -21.57
C ASP A 395 -11.70 -25.13 -23.12
N SER A 396 -11.61 -23.90 -23.65
CA SER A 396 -11.71 -23.56 -25.09
C SER A 396 -13.08 -23.82 -25.75
N MET A 397 -14.12 -24.15 -24.98
CA MET A 397 -15.47 -24.40 -25.48
C MET A 397 -16.45 -23.32 -25.02
N PHE A 398 -17.23 -22.79 -25.95
CA PHE A 398 -18.37 -21.92 -25.66
C PHE A 398 -19.63 -22.77 -25.37
N THR A 399 -20.31 -22.45 -24.27
CA THR A 399 -21.60 -23.08 -23.88
C THR A 399 -22.62 -21.98 -23.61
N TYR A 400 -23.83 -22.10 -24.18
CA TYR A 400 -24.92 -21.15 -23.90
C TYR A 400 -25.29 -21.13 -22.41
N LEU A 401 -25.82 -19.98 -21.96
CA LEU A 401 -26.28 -19.82 -20.58
C LEU A 401 -27.39 -20.83 -20.28
N ASP A 402 -27.31 -21.52 -19.14
CA ASP A 402 -28.37 -22.43 -18.70
C ASP A 402 -29.62 -21.60 -18.35
N GLN A 403 -30.63 -21.68 -19.22
CA GLN A 403 -31.84 -20.87 -19.15
C GLN A 403 -33.06 -21.79 -19.04
N VAL A 404 -33.76 -21.68 -17.91
CA VAL A 404 -34.93 -22.51 -17.60
C VAL A 404 -36.20 -21.85 -18.13
N LYS A 405 -37.07 -22.66 -18.73
CA LYS A 405 -38.43 -22.25 -19.11
C LYS A 405 -39.40 -22.52 -17.96
N LEU A 406 -39.78 -21.47 -17.25
CA LEU A 406 -40.77 -21.53 -16.18
C LEU A 406 -42.19 -21.69 -16.76
N SER A 407 -43.01 -22.54 -16.16
CA SER A 407 -44.44 -22.63 -16.42
C SER A 407 -45.21 -21.61 -15.56
N HIS A 408 -46.38 -21.17 -16.02
CA HIS A 408 -47.17 -20.16 -15.32
C HIS A 408 -47.58 -20.59 -13.90
N ASP A 409 -47.70 -21.89 -13.64
CA ASP A 409 -48.15 -22.43 -12.35
C ASP A 409 -47.11 -22.28 -11.20
N HIS A 410 -45.85 -21.94 -11.52
CA HIS A 410 -44.75 -21.78 -10.56
C HIS A 410 -44.29 -20.32 -10.37
N VAL A 411 -44.97 -19.34 -10.98
CA VAL A 411 -44.54 -17.93 -11.00
C VAL A 411 -45.47 -17.07 -10.15
N ASN A 412 -44.98 -16.60 -8.99
CA ASN A 412 -45.69 -15.70 -8.09
C ASN A 412 -45.66 -14.23 -8.58
N CYS A 413 -46.11 -13.94 -9.81
CA CYS A 413 -46.18 -12.58 -10.38
C CYS A 413 -47.26 -12.42 -11.48
N ILE A 414 -47.77 -11.19 -11.63
CA ILE A 414 -48.96 -10.84 -12.45
C ILE A 414 -48.60 -10.49 -13.92
N SER A 415 -47.32 -10.30 -14.25
CA SER A 415 -46.84 -9.89 -15.59
C SER A 415 -46.66 -11.04 -16.59
N ALA A 416 -47.75 -11.68 -17.01
CA ALA A 416 -47.68 -12.71 -18.05
C ALA A 416 -47.35 -12.11 -19.45
N ASN A 417 -46.06 -12.00 -19.83
CA ASN A 417 -45.69 -11.70 -21.23
C ASN A 417 -44.31 -12.24 -21.71
N LYS A 418 -44.37 -13.16 -22.68
CA LYS A 418 -43.40 -13.48 -23.76
C LYS A 418 -41.95 -13.90 -23.45
N HIS A 419 -41.34 -13.63 -22.31
CA HIS A 419 -40.00 -14.14 -22.01
C HIS A 419 -40.08 -15.57 -21.45
N SER A 420 -39.72 -16.56 -22.27
CA SER A 420 -39.84 -17.99 -21.91
C SER A 420 -38.55 -18.62 -21.38
N LEU A 421 -37.57 -17.83 -20.99
CA LEU A 421 -36.22 -18.27 -20.63
C LEU A 421 -35.66 -17.38 -19.52
N TYR A 422 -35.27 -17.98 -18.40
CA TYR A 422 -34.77 -17.30 -17.21
C TYR A 422 -33.41 -17.87 -16.80
N TYR A 423 -32.48 -16.99 -16.45
CA TYR A 423 -31.24 -17.35 -15.77
C TYR A 423 -31.54 -17.66 -14.29
N ARG A 424 -31.08 -18.82 -13.83
CA ARG A 424 -31.15 -19.24 -12.43
C ARG A 424 -29.93 -18.69 -11.67
N THR A 425 -30.17 -17.84 -10.67
CA THR A 425 -29.05 -17.16 -9.95
C THR A 425 -28.40 -18.02 -8.87
N GLY A 426 -29.14 -18.92 -8.21
CA GLY A 426 -28.75 -19.58 -6.95
C GLY A 426 -28.96 -18.73 -5.68
N ASP A 427 -29.40 -17.48 -5.83
CA ASP A 427 -29.73 -16.55 -4.75
C ASP A 427 -31.20 -16.67 -4.34
N PHE A 428 -31.50 -16.48 -3.05
CA PHE A 428 -32.87 -16.49 -2.51
C PHE A 428 -33.28 -15.10 -2.02
N ALA A 429 -34.57 -14.78 -2.18
CA ALA A 429 -35.16 -13.54 -1.70
C ALA A 429 -36.60 -13.72 -1.20
N GLU A 430 -37.03 -12.72 -0.45
CA GLU A 430 -38.40 -12.45 -0.01
C GLU A 430 -38.92 -11.21 -0.75
N ARG A 431 -40.19 -11.21 -1.15
CA ARG A 431 -40.90 -10.04 -1.70
C ARG A 431 -41.79 -9.42 -0.63
N LEU A 432 -41.52 -8.16 -0.32
CA LEU A 432 -42.28 -7.32 0.62
C LEU A 432 -43.65 -6.93 0.05
N GLU A 433 -44.56 -6.42 0.87
CA GLU A 433 -45.90 -5.98 0.41
C GLU A 433 -45.81 -4.84 -0.62
N GLY A 434 -44.81 -3.95 -0.47
CA GLY A 434 -44.48 -2.91 -1.45
C GLY A 434 -43.91 -3.41 -2.78
N GLY A 435 -43.66 -4.71 -2.93
CA GLY A 435 -43.13 -5.36 -4.14
C GLY A 435 -41.60 -5.37 -4.25
N ASP A 436 -40.89 -4.63 -3.39
CA ASP A 436 -39.44 -4.68 -3.21
C ASP A 436 -38.97 -6.07 -2.76
N LEU A 437 -37.76 -6.45 -3.18
CA LEU A 437 -37.13 -7.72 -2.82
C LEU A 437 -36.08 -7.52 -1.71
N VAL A 438 -36.05 -8.42 -0.73
CA VAL A 438 -35.01 -8.54 0.31
C VAL A 438 -34.21 -9.80 0.08
N PHE A 439 -32.88 -9.70 0.07
CA PHE A 439 -31.98 -10.82 -0.14
C PHE A 439 -31.86 -11.68 1.13
N LEU A 440 -32.08 -12.99 0.99
CA LEU A 440 -32.03 -13.95 2.11
C LEU A 440 -30.72 -14.74 2.17
N GLY A 441 -30.05 -14.99 1.04
CA GLY A 441 -28.81 -15.77 1.00
C GLY A 441 -28.65 -16.62 -0.25
N ARG A 442 -27.71 -17.57 -0.22
CA ARG A 442 -27.52 -18.63 -1.23
C ARG A 442 -27.60 -19.99 -0.57
N LYS A 443 -28.10 -21.00 -1.30
CA LYS A 443 -28.07 -22.41 -0.86
C LYS A 443 -26.84 -23.17 -1.38
N ASP A 444 -26.11 -22.63 -2.35
CA ASP A 444 -24.86 -23.23 -2.85
C ASP A 444 -23.62 -22.74 -2.08
N ARG A 445 -22.50 -23.45 -2.22
CA ARG A 445 -21.22 -23.12 -1.56
C ARG A 445 -20.45 -22.01 -2.29
N ILE A 446 -21.16 -20.96 -2.71
CA ILE A 446 -20.61 -19.76 -3.34
C ILE A 446 -20.88 -18.57 -2.41
N VAL A 447 -19.82 -17.83 -2.08
CA VAL A 447 -19.89 -16.67 -1.19
C VAL A 447 -19.49 -15.39 -1.91
N LYS A 448 -19.95 -14.25 -1.38
CA LYS A 448 -19.49 -12.91 -1.77
C LYS A 448 -18.59 -12.39 -0.65
N LEU A 449 -17.29 -12.27 -0.93
CA LEU A 449 -16.25 -11.86 0.03
C LEU A 449 -15.48 -10.66 -0.54
N ASN A 450 -15.54 -9.51 0.13
CA ASN A 450 -14.94 -8.25 -0.37
C ASN A 450 -15.38 -7.94 -1.81
N GLY A 451 -16.68 -8.14 -2.09
CA GLY A 451 -17.30 -8.07 -3.41
C GLY A 451 -17.01 -9.25 -4.36
N GLN A 452 -16.01 -10.09 -4.09
CA GLN A 452 -15.66 -11.20 -4.99
C GLN A 452 -16.62 -12.38 -4.81
N ARG A 453 -17.21 -12.83 -5.91
CA ARG A 453 -17.89 -14.13 -5.97
C ARG A 453 -16.82 -15.21 -5.95
N ILE A 454 -16.81 -16.03 -4.89
CA ILE A 454 -15.85 -17.10 -4.65
C ILE A 454 -16.63 -18.40 -4.40
N ALA A 455 -16.44 -19.38 -5.27
CA ALA A 455 -16.86 -20.76 -5.01
C ALA A 455 -15.85 -21.42 -4.06
N LEU A 456 -16.31 -21.87 -2.89
CA LEU A 456 -15.43 -22.52 -1.90
C LEU A 456 -14.77 -23.78 -2.49
N GLN A 457 -15.46 -24.44 -3.43
CA GLN A 457 -14.95 -25.56 -4.20
C GLN A 457 -13.71 -25.22 -5.05
N GLU A 458 -13.55 -24.00 -5.59
CA GLU A 458 -12.32 -23.61 -6.33
C GLU A 458 -11.12 -23.51 -5.38
N VAL A 459 -11.36 -23.04 -4.14
CA VAL A 459 -10.34 -22.98 -3.10
C VAL A 459 -9.94 -24.40 -2.68
N GLU A 460 -10.91 -25.30 -2.51
CA GLU A 460 -10.67 -26.72 -2.19
C GLU A 460 -9.93 -27.46 -3.33
N ASP A 461 -10.36 -27.29 -4.58
CA ASP A 461 -9.73 -27.92 -5.73
C ASP A 461 -8.28 -27.43 -5.92
N THR A 462 -8.01 -26.16 -5.63
CA THR A 462 -6.64 -25.60 -5.65
C THR A 462 -5.77 -26.16 -4.53
N LEU A 463 -6.32 -26.29 -3.31
CA LEU A 463 -5.61 -26.86 -2.16
C LEU A 463 -5.31 -28.35 -2.35
N ARG A 464 -6.26 -29.15 -2.87
CA ARG A 464 -6.04 -30.54 -3.27
C ARG A 464 -4.99 -30.71 -4.38
N GLY A 465 -4.63 -29.64 -5.08
CA GLY A 465 -3.50 -29.63 -6.01
C GLY A 465 -2.10 -29.54 -5.36
N HIS A 466 -2.00 -29.30 -4.05
CA HIS A 466 -0.73 -29.22 -3.33
C HIS A 466 -0.21 -30.63 -2.97
N PRO A 467 1.06 -30.99 -3.24
CA PRO A 467 1.56 -32.36 -3.11
C PRO A 467 1.34 -33.03 -1.74
N ASN A 468 1.41 -32.26 -0.65
CA ASN A 468 1.30 -32.80 0.71
C ASN A 468 -0.12 -32.77 1.30
N ILE A 469 -1.12 -32.31 0.53
CA ILE A 469 -2.53 -32.26 0.95
C ILE A 469 -3.26 -33.48 0.37
N VAL A 470 -3.83 -34.30 1.25
CA VAL A 470 -4.63 -35.48 0.85
C VAL A 470 -6.05 -35.03 0.49
N ASP A 471 -6.66 -34.20 1.32
CA ASP A 471 -7.99 -33.62 1.08
C ASP A 471 -8.17 -32.31 1.86
N CYS A 472 -9.16 -31.50 1.49
CA CYS A 472 -9.46 -30.23 2.16
C CYS A 472 -10.95 -29.85 2.04
N ALA A 473 -11.44 -29.17 3.09
CA ALA A 473 -12.79 -28.67 3.21
C ALA A 473 -12.75 -27.20 3.65
N VAL A 474 -13.39 -26.29 2.91
CA VAL A 474 -13.36 -24.84 3.17
C VAL A 474 -14.74 -24.36 3.63
N ILE A 475 -14.81 -23.77 4.82
CA ILE A 475 -16.02 -23.10 5.32
C ILE A 475 -15.82 -21.58 5.32
N THR A 476 -16.93 -20.86 5.47
CA THR A 476 -16.90 -19.45 5.84
C THR A 476 -17.48 -19.26 7.22
N ASN A 477 -16.81 -18.47 8.06
CA ASN A 477 -17.40 -18.00 9.31
C ASN A 477 -17.37 -16.47 9.37
N LYS A 478 -18.33 -15.87 10.08
CA LYS A 478 -18.29 -14.45 10.43
C LYS A 478 -17.49 -14.29 11.71
N ILE A 479 -16.31 -13.68 11.59
CA ILE A 479 -15.49 -13.27 12.73
C ILE A 479 -15.86 -11.81 13.02
N GLN A 480 -16.01 -11.43 14.30
CA GLN A 480 -16.47 -10.08 14.70
C GLN A 480 -17.85 -9.69 14.09
N GLY A 481 -18.81 -10.62 14.08
CA GLY A 481 -20.23 -10.37 13.78
C GLY A 481 -20.60 -10.16 12.31
N GLU A 482 -19.80 -9.44 11.53
CA GLU A 482 -20.09 -9.10 10.12
C GLU A 482 -18.99 -9.50 9.11
N ILE A 483 -17.74 -9.67 9.53
CA ILE A 483 -16.62 -9.92 8.60
C ILE A 483 -16.56 -11.41 8.25
N LEU A 484 -16.99 -11.75 7.04
CA LEU A 484 -16.84 -13.10 6.48
C LEU A 484 -15.34 -13.44 6.32
N SER A 485 -14.92 -14.62 6.75
CA SER A 485 -13.54 -15.13 6.61
C SER A 485 -13.54 -16.56 6.07
N LEU A 486 -12.54 -16.90 5.26
CA LEU A 486 -12.33 -18.24 4.71
C LEU A 486 -11.50 -19.09 5.69
N ILE A 487 -11.98 -20.28 6.04
CA ILE A 487 -11.30 -21.23 6.92
C ILE A 487 -11.16 -22.56 6.17
N ALA A 488 -9.92 -23.00 5.96
CA ALA A 488 -9.62 -24.27 5.31
C ALA A 488 -9.24 -25.34 6.35
N TYR A 489 -10.06 -26.39 6.44
CA TYR A 489 -9.70 -27.66 7.06
C TYR A 489 -8.88 -28.48 6.07
N VAL A 490 -7.74 -29.01 6.50
CA VAL A 490 -6.75 -29.66 5.63
C VAL A 490 -6.32 -30.99 6.26
N ILE A 491 -6.38 -32.06 5.49
CA ILE A 491 -5.79 -33.36 5.82
C ILE A 491 -4.45 -33.47 5.10
N LEU A 492 -3.40 -33.80 5.84
CA LEU A 492 -2.03 -33.92 5.35
C LEU A 492 -1.61 -35.38 5.20
N GLU A 493 -0.65 -35.64 4.31
CA GLU A 493 -0.06 -36.97 4.15
C GLU A 493 0.81 -37.37 5.37
N ASP A 494 1.49 -36.39 5.99
CA ASP A 494 2.12 -36.51 7.31
C ASP A 494 1.59 -35.44 8.28
N TYR A 495 0.78 -35.88 9.23
CA TYR A 495 0.15 -35.04 10.26
C TYR A 495 1.13 -34.47 11.31
N LYS A 496 2.41 -34.87 11.29
CA LYS A 496 3.42 -34.37 12.25
C LYS A 496 4.15 -33.11 11.80
N SER A 497 3.93 -32.65 10.56
CA SER A 497 4.71 -31.58 9.91
C SER A 497 4.02 -30.20 9.88
N ASN A 498 3.11 -29.93 10.83
CA ASN A 498 2.09 -28.87 10.76
C ASN A 498 2.60 -27.41 10.73
N GLY A 499 3.75 -27.12 11.37
CA GLY A 499 4.25 -25.74 11.51
C GLY A 499 4.82 -25.16 10.21
N ILE A 500 5.67 -25.92 9.52
CA ILE A 500 6.36 -25.49 8.30
C ILE A 500 5.41 -25.54 7.10
N LEU A 501 4.48 -26.50 7.04
CA LEU A 501 3.56 -26.64 5.92
C LEU A 501 2.57 -25.49 5.77
N ARG A 502 2.13 -24.83 6.86
CA ARG A 502 1.14 -23.74 6.77
C ARG A 502 1.63 -22.56 5.92
N SER A 503 2.90 -22.17 6.05
CA SER A 503 3.48 -21.10 5.22
C SER A 503 3.65 -21.55 3.76
N HIS A 504 4.02 -22.81 3.55
CA HIS A 504 4.22 -23.40 2.22
C HIS A 504 2.89 -23.52 1.43
N ILE A 505 1.83 -24.00 2.07
CA ILE A 505 0.47 -24.08 1.51
C ILE A 505 -0.06 -22.68 1.18
N LYS A 506 0.17 -21.70 2.07
CA LYS A 506 -0.23 -20.31 1.80
C LYS A 506 0.53 -19.71 0.60
N SER A 507 1.83 -19.96 0.48
CA SER A 507 2.63 -19.52 -0.68
C SER A 507 2.11 -20.16 -1.98
N TRP A 508 1.89 -21.48 -1.97
CA TRP A 508 1.34 -22.21 -3.12
C TRP A 508 -0.01 -21.65 -3.58
N MET A 509 -0.91 -21.32 -2.66
CA MET A 509 -2.20 -20.70 -2.98
C MET A 509 -2.05 -19.32 -3.64
N VAL A 510 -1.14 -18.48 -3.12
CA VAL A 510 -0.84 -17.16 -3.69
C VAL A 510 -0.33 -17.24 -5.14
N ASP A 511 0.38 -18.31 -5.51
CA ASP A 511 0.86 -18.54 -6.87
C ASP A 511 -0.23 -19.05 -7.86
N LYS A 512 -1.42 -19.42 -7.37
CA LYS A 512 -2.48 -20.10 -8.15
C LYS A 512 -3.80 -19.34 -8.23
N VAL A 513 -4.23 -18.70 -7.14
CA VAL A 513 -5.52 -17.99 -7.04
C VAL A 513 -5.34 -16.50 -6.70
N SER A 514 -6.41 -15.71 -6.73
CA SER A 514 -6.33 -14.32 -6.26
C SER A 514 -6.10 -14.28 -4.75
N ALA A 515 -5.49 -13.21 -4.24
CA ALA A 515 -5.18 -13.08 -2.82
C ALA A 515 -6.42 -13.17 -1.90
N ALA A 516 -7.61 -12.79 -2.39
CA ALA A 516 -8.87 -12.87 -1.64
C ALA A 516 -9.46 -14.30 -1.57
N MET A 517 -8.98 -15.22 -2.42
CA MET A 517 -9.35 -16.64 -2.38
C MET A 517 -8.43 -17.47 -1.48
N VAL A 518 -7.38 -16.86 -0.91
CA VAL A 518 -6.46 -17.53 0.02
C VAL A 518 -7.10 -17.58 1.41
N PRO A 519 -7.26 -18.76 2.05
CA PRO A 519 -7.84 -18.87 3.38
C PRO A 519 -7.15 -18.00 4.44
N ASN A 520 -7.96 -17.39 5.30
CA ASN A 520 -7.50 -16.65 6.47
C ASN A 520 -6.89 -17.61 7.51
N TYR A 521 -7.50 -18.79 7.68
CA TYR A 521 -7.10 -19.81 8.64
C TYR A 521 -6.94 -21.18 7.96
N PHE A 522 -5.95 -21.94 8.44
CA PHE A 522 -5.68 -23.31 8.03
C PHE A 522 -5.68 -24.21 9.27
N ILE A 523 -6.66 -25.11 9.36
CA ILE A 523 -6.86 -26.04 10.46
C ILE A 523 -6.46 -27.43 9.98
N PHE A 524 -5.48 -28.04 10.60
CA PHE A 524 -5.06 -29.40 10.25
C PHE A 524 -5.90 -30.39 11.04
N THR A 525 -6.46 -31.39 10.35
CA THR A 525 -7.27 -32.46 10.95
C THR A 525 -6.85 -33.81 10.38
N GLU A 526 -7.07 -34.88 11.14
CA GLU A 526 -6.81 -36.26 10.70
C GLU A 526 -7.92 -36.79 9.78
N ALA A 527 -9.15 -36.27 9.92
CA ALA A 527 -10.32 -36.62 9.12
C ALA A 527 -11.35 -35.49 9.10
N PHE A 528 -12.28 -35.51 8.15
CA PHE A 528 -13.47 -34.65 8.18
C PHE A 528 -14.65 -35.37 8.84
N PRO A 529 -15.52 -34.65 9.58
CA PRO A 529 -16.82 -35.19 9.95
C PRO A 529 -17.62 -35.46 8.66
N ILE A 530 -18.34 -36.58 8.65
CA ILE A 530 -19.14 -37.00 7.49
C ILE A 530 -20.59 -37.21 7.90
N THR A 531 -21.49 -36.72 7.04
CA THR A 531 -22.93 -36.96 7.13
C THR A 531 -23.26 -38.45 6.95
N SER A 532 -24.47 -38.86 7.33
CA SER A 532 -25.00 -40.21 7.07
C SER A 532 -25.05 -40.58 5.57
N SER A 533 -24.91 -39.60 4.67
CA SER A 533 -24.81 -39.81 3.22
C SER A 533 -23.38 -40.06 2.71
N GLY A 534 -22.37 -40.04 3.58
CA GLY A 534 -20.95 -40.20 3.23
C GLY A 534 -20.28 -38.94 2.65
N LYS A 535 -20.95 -37.78 2.69
CA LYS A 535 -20.40 -36.48 2.31
C LYS A 535 -19.85 -35.74 3.53
N VAL A 536 -18.83 -34.90 3.34
CA VAL A 536 -18.32 -33.96 4.37
C VAL A 536 -19.46 -33.15 4.99
N ASP A 537 -19.47 -33.10 6.32
CA ASP A 537 -20.43 -32.35 7.11
C ASP A 537 -19.87 -30.96 7.44
N TYR A 538 -20.17 -30.00 6.56
CA TYR A 538 -19.73 -28.61 6.69
C TYR A 538 -20.41 -27.87 7.86
N ASP A 539 -21.59 -28.31 8.29
CA ASP A 539 -22.30 -27.72 9.44
C ASP A 539 -21.63 -28.15 10.76
N SER A 540 -21.21 -29.43 10.84
CA SER A 540 -20.36 -29.93 11.93
C SER A 540 -19.00 -29.22 11.96
N LEU A 541 -18.32 -29.06 10.81
CA LEU A 541 -17.05 -28.30 10.75
C LEU A 541 -17.23 -26.85 11.23
N THR A 542 -18.30 -26.17 10.83
CA THR A 542 -18.60 -24.80 11.26
C THR A 542 -18.89 -24.74 12.76
N SER A 543 -19.60 -25.72 13.29
CA SER A 543 -19.91 -25.84 14.72
C SER A 543 -18.65 -26.15 15.56
N GLU A 544 -17.75 -27.00 15.07
CA GLU A 544 -16.47 -27.30 15.72
C GLU A 544 -15.54 -26.08 15.77
N PHE A 545 -15.49 -25.28 14.69
CA PHE A 545 -14.75 -24.02 14.68
C PHE A 545 -15.22 -23.10 15.81
N ILE A 546 -16.54 -22.91 15.91
CA ILE A 546 -17.17 -22.06 16.94
C ILE A 546 -16.91 -22.65 18.33
N ALA A 547 -17.11 -23.96 18.55
CA ALA A 547 -16.94 -24.59 19.85
C ALA A 547 -15.51 -24.52 20.39
N ASN A 548 -14.50 -24.67 19.52
CA ASN A 548 -13.09 -24.66 19.93
C ASN A 548 -12.57 -23.25 20.16
N HIS A 549 -12.88 -22.27 19.29
CA HIS A 549 -12.55 -20.86 19.55
C HIS A 549 -13.38 -20.23 20.70
N VAL A 550 -14.54 -20.80 21.04
CA VAL A 550 -15.26 -20.37 22.26
C VAL A 550 -14.54 -20.84 23.53
N LYS A 551 -13.94 -22.04 23.56
CA LYS A 551 -13.22 -22.58 24.73
C LYS A 551 -11.88 -21.91 25.01
N ASP A 552 -11.06 -21.65 23.99
CA ASP A 552 -9.75 -21.00 24.17
C ASP A 552 -9.84 -19.57 24.76
N GLU A 553 -11.02 -18.94 24.67
CA GLU A 553 -11.30 -17.62 25.25
C GLU A 553 -11.93 -17.65 26.66
N ILE A 554 -12.29 -18.82 27.20
CA ILE A 554 -12.97 -18.93 28.52
C ILE A 554 -12.03 -19.42 29.63
N ASP A 555 -11.01 -20.23 29.33
CA ASP A 555 -10.08 -20.79 30.34
C ASP A 555 -8.77 -19.96 30.55
N VAL A 556 -8.63 -18.78 29.93
CA VAL A 556 -7.40 -17.94 30.00
C VAL A 556 -7.64 -16.54 30.57
N VAL A 557 -8.80 -16.29 31.21
CA VAL A 557 -9.12 -14.98 31.80
C VAL A 557 -9.13 -15.02 33.33
N GLU A 558 -7.93 -15.12 33.92
CA GLU A 558 -7.66 -14.48 35.21
C GLU A 558 -6.17 -14.07 35.35
N ASN A 559 -5.94 -12.77 35.52
CA ASN A 559 -4.66 -12.13 35.91
C ASN A 559 -3.41 -12.33 35.03
N ILE A 560 -3.46 -11.78 33.81
CA ILE A 560 -2.34 -10.93 33.34
C ILE A 560 -2.94 -9.57 32.97
N ASP A 561 -2.60 -8.53 33.73
CA ASP A 561 -2.95 -7.15 33.37
C ASP A 561 -2.16 -6.73 32.12
N LEU A 562 -2.88 -6.55 31.01
CA LEU A 562 -2.30 -6.16 29.73
C LEU A 562 -1.60 -4.79 29.82
N MET A 563 -2.08 -3.89 30.68
CA MET A 563 -1.44 -2.61 30.93
C MET A 563 -0.06 -2.80 31.55
N THR A 564 0.05 -3.62 32.59
CA THR A 564 1.33 -4.01 33.21
C THR A 564 2.29 -4.67 32.21
N VAL A 565 1.81 -5.51 31.28
CA VAL A 565 2.66 -6.11 30.23
C VAL A 565 3.18 -5.07 29.25
N ILE A 566 2.30 -4.17 28.78
CA ILE A 566 2.68 -3.11 27.85
C ILE A 566 3.65 -2.14 28.52
N LYS A 567 3.34 -1.66 29.73
CA LYS A 567 4.24 -0.81 30.52
C LYS A 567 5.59 -1.46 30.76
N LYS A 568 5.63 -2.76 31.12
CA LYS A 568 6.88 -3.49 31.28
C LYS A 568 7.67 -3.54 29.96
N ALA A 569 7.03 -3.85 28.84
CA ALA A 569 7.69 -3.86 27.54
C ALA A 569 8.21 -2.46 27.15
N PHE A 570 7.50 -1.39 27.49
CA PHE A 570 7.98 -0.01 27.34
C PHE A 570 9.20 0.26 28.23
N CYS A 571 9.15 -0.06 29.54
CA CYS A 571 10.29 0.08 30.45
C CYS A 571 11.53 -0.70 29.96
N ASP A 572 11.35 -1.97 29.57
CA ASP A 572 12.42 -2.85 29.10
C ASP A 572 13.07 -2.34 27.79
N VAL A 573 12.27 -1.72 26.90
CA VAL A 573 12.73 -1.16 25.61
C VAL A 573 13.33 0.23 25.74
N LEU A 574 12.73 1.10 26.55
CA LEU A 574 13.18 2.49 26.79
C LEU A 574 14.33 2.54 27.82
N MET A 575 14.51 1.47 28.61
CA MET A 575 15.48 1.35 29.71
C MET A 575 15.24 2.35 30.85
N VAL A 576 13.96 2.61 31.14
CA VAL A 576 13.49 3.49 32.22
C VAL A 576 12.86 2.67 33.34
N ALA A 577 12.89 3.19 34.58
CA ALA A 577 12.39 2.47 35.75
C ALA A 577 10.86 2.31 35.73
N GLU A 578 10.14 3.37 35.36
CA GLU A 578 8.68 3.42 35.28
C GLU A 578 8.24 4.24 34.05
N VAL A 579 7.05 3.94 33.53
CA VAL A 579 6.36 4.66 32.46
C VAL A 579 4.90 4.84 32.90
N SER A 580 4.35 6.05 32.73
CA SER A 580 2.94 6.36 33.01
C SER A 580 2.01 5.70 32.00
N ASP A 581 0.69 5.76 32.22
CA ASP A 581 -0.26 5.23 31.24
C ASP A 581 -0.25 6.06 29.94
N ASP A 582 -0.17 7.39 30.03
CA ASP A 582 -0.27 8.28 28.86
C ASP A 582 1.07 8.74 28.27
N ASP A 583 2.20 8.26 28.78
CA ASP A 583 3.53 8.65 28.30
C ASP A 583 3.77 8.19 26.86
N ASP A 584 4.09 9.12 25.97
CA ASP A 584 4.33 8.85 24.55
C ASP A 584 5.71 8.18 24.34
N PHE A 585 5.71 7.01 23.71
CA PHE A 585 6.90 6.19 23.47
C PHE A 585 8.04 6.97 22.80
N PHE A 586 7.74 7.85 21.84
CA PHE A 586 8.76 8.60 21.11
C PHE A 586 9.22 9.83 21.90
N MET A 587 8.33 10.49 22.65
CA MET A 587 8.72 11.56 23.58
C MET A 587 9.55 11.05 24.77
N MET A 588 9.41 9.77 25.13
CA MET A 588 10.23 9.09 26.13
C MET A 588 11.56 8.55 25.59
N GLY A 589 12.01 9.02 24.41
CA GLY A 589 13.28 8.61 23.78
C GLY A 589 13.21 7.33 22.94
N GLY A 590 12.00 6.85 22.63
CA GLY A 590 11.78 5.73 21.73
C GLY A 590 12.08 6.10 20.27
N ASN A 591 12.78 5.21 19.56
CA ASN A 591 13.12 5.38 18.14
C ASN A 591 12.59 4.23 17.28
N SER A 592 12.82 4.26 15.96
CA SER A 592 12.31 3.23 15.05
C SER A 592 12.84 1.82 15.34
N ILE A 593 14.04 1.70 15.91
CA ILE A 593 14.67 0.42 16.29
C ILE A 593 14.06 -0.09 17.61
N ALA A 594 13.85 0.80 18.57
CA ALA A 594 13.16 0.53 19.82
C ALA A 594 11.69 0.13 19.56
N ALA A 595 11.00 0.84 18.65
CA ALA A 595 9.65 0.51 18.22
C ALA A 595 9.58 -0.87 17.54
N ALA A 596 10.57 -1.23 16.71
CA ALA A 596 10.66 -2.58 16.14
C ALA A 596 10.87 -3.66 17.21
N HIS A 597 11.70 -3.40 18.23
CA HIS A 597 11.91 -4.30 19.36
C HIS A 597 10.65 -4.45 20.23
N LEU A 598 9.96 -3.34 20.53
CA LEU A 598 8.69 -3.32 21.27
C LEU A 598 7.57 -4.03 20.51
N SER A 599 7.45 -3.77 19.21
CA SER A 599 6.55 -4.44 18.27
C SER A 599 6.75 -5.96 18.29
N ASN A 600 7.99 -6.41 18.20
CA ASN A 600 8.34 -7.83 18.28
C ASN A 600 8.00 -8.43 19.66
N ASN A 601 8.33 -7.74 20.75
CA ASN A 601 8.10 -8.23 22.12
C ASN A 601 6.61 -8.32 22.50
N LEU A 602 5.77 -7.46 21.93
CA LEU A 602 4.32 -7.49 22.10
C LEU A 602 3.58 -8.30 21.02
N GLY A 603 4.25 -8.74 19.96
CA GLY A 603 3.63 -9.44 18.83
C GLY A 603 2.68 -8.57 17.99
N VAL A 604 2.87 -7.24 18.00
CA VAL A 604 1.99 -6.26 17.35
C VAL A 604 2.67 -5.62 16.13
N ASP A 605 1.88 -5.18 15.15
CA ASP A 605 2.41 -4.44 14.00
C ASP A 605 3.07 -3.12 14.44
N MET A 606 4.32 -2.88 14.02
CA MET A 606 5.08 -1.69 14.41
C MET A 606 4.34 -0.38 14.11
N ARG A 607 3.49 -0.34 13.07
CA ARG A 607 2.69 0.84 12.72
C ARG A 607 1.73 1.25 13.84
N LEU A 608 1.25 0.30 14.64
CA LEU A 608 0.36 0.60 15.78
C LEU A 608 1.06 1.46 16.84
N LEU A 609 2.39 1.33 17.00
CA LEU A 609 3.15 2.19 17.92
C LEU A 609 3.25 3.63 17.40
N TYR A 610 3.33 3.85 16.08
CA TYR A 610 3.34 5.20 15.51
C TYR A 610 1.98 5.90 15.59
N TYR A 611 0.87 5.15 15.51
CA TYR A 611 -0.47 5.71 15.66
C TYR A 611 -0.93 5.82 17.12
N PHE A 612 -0.49 4.90 17.98
CA PHE A 612 -0.89 4.79 19.38
C PHE A 612 0.35 4.70 20.29
N PRO A 613 1.13 5.78 20.42
CA PRO A 613 2.45 5.75 21.06
C PRO A 613 2.43 5.64 22.59
N SER A 614 1.30 5.83 23.30
CA SER A 614 1.28 5.66 24.76
C SER A 614 0.81 4.27 25.19
N PRO A 615 1.25 3.75 26.36
CA PRO A 615 0.73 2.50 26.91
C PRO A 615 -0.80 2.45 26.98
N SER A 616 -1.43 3.56 27.38
CA SER A 616 -2.88 3.72 27.47
C SER A 616 -3.58 3.59 26.12
N LYS A 617 -3.09 4.28 25.09
CA LYS A 617 -3.67 4.25 23.74
C LYS A 617 -3.42 2.90 23.08
N LEU A 618 -2.21 2.35 23.20
CA LEU A 618 -1.89 1.02 22.68
C LEU A 618 -2.71 -0.06 23.39
N CYS A 619 -2.79 -0.02 24.72
CA CYS A 619 -3.63 -0.93 25.51
C CYS A 619 -5.10 -0.76 25.15
N THR A 620 -5.61 0.48 25.00
CA THR A 620 -7.00 0.74 24.58
C THR A 620 -7.25 0.20 23.18
N THR A 621 -6.41 0.47 22.18
CA THR A 621 -6.56 -0.09 20.83
C THR A 621 -6.49 -1.63 20.82
N LEU A 622 -5.61 -2.24 21.61
CA LEU A 622 -5.53 -3.71 21.74
C LEU A 622 -6.71 -4.29 22.53
N LEU A 623 -7.23 -3.56 23.52
CA LEU A 623 -8.42 -3.91 24.29
C LEU A 623 -9.72 -3.60 23.55
N GLU A 624 -9.75 -2.69 22.58
CA GLU A 624 -10.88 -2.43 21.69
C GLU A 624 -10.92 -3.45 20.57
N ARG A 625 -9.75 -3.88 20.06
CA ARG A 625 -9.64 -5.10 19.25
C ARG A 625 -10.19 -6.31 20.01
N LYS A 626 -9.77 -6.49 21.27
CA LYS A 626 -10.26 -7.57 22.14
C LYS A 626 -11.68 -7.37 22.68
N LYS A 627 -12.22 -6.15 22.80
CA LYS A 627 -13.62 -5.90 23.21
C LYS A 627 -14.58 -6.02 22.04
N SER A 628 -14.17 -5.68 20.83
CA SER A 628 -14.87 -6.09 19.62
C SER A 628 -14.96 -7.62 19.50
N GLU A 629 -14.05 -8.36 20.16
CA GLU A 629 -14.10 -9.82 20.32
C GLU A 629 -14.88 -10.27 21.59
N LEU A 630 -14.82 -9.54 22.71
CA LEU A 630 -15.33 -9.96 24.02
C LEU A 630 -16.70 -9.37 24.44
N ASP A 631 -17.04 -8.14 24.03
CA ASP A 631 -18.35 -7.54 24.35
C ASP A 631 -19.47 -8.19 23.50
N LEU A 632 -19.16 -8.72 22.31
CA LEU A 632 -20.03 -9.65 21.57
C LEU A 632 -20.34 -10.95 22.34
N ARG A 633 -19.56 -11.30 23.38
CA ARG A 633 -19.83 -12.46 24.25
C ARG A 633 -20.61 -12.14 25.53
N LYS A 634 -20.77 -10.86 25.90
CA LYS A 634 -21.42 -10.47 27.18
C LYS A 634 -22.91 -10.14 27.06
N ASP A 635 -23.36 -9.59 25.94
CA ASP A 635 -24.79 -9.29 25.75
C ASP A 635 -25.67 -10.54 25.52
N ALA A 636 -25.05 -11.72 25.35
CA ALA A 636 -25.75 -13.00 25.19
C ALA A 636 -26.19 -13.68 26.50
N ASN A 637 -25.96 -13.07 27.68
CA ASN A 637 -26.21 -13.71 28.98
C ASN A 637 -26.88 -12.80 30.03
N TRP A 638 -28.08 -12.29 29.74
CA TRP A 638 -29.04 -11.98 30.79
C TRP A 638 -30.48 -12.37 30.40
N GLU A 639 -30.94 -13.48 30.98
CA GLU A 639 -32.25 -13.77 31.59
C GLU A 639 -32.19 -15.27 31.93
N ILE A 640 -32.41 -15.71 33.16
CA ILE A 640 -33.74 -15.85 33.77
C ILE A 640 -33.59 -15.77 35.29
N ASN A 641 -34.41 -14.95 35.96
CA ASN A 641 -35.01 -15.35 37.25
C ASN A 641 -36.27 -14.55 37.58
N LEU A 642 -37.42 -15.10 37.19
CA LEU A 642 -38.74 -14.62 37.58
C LEU A 642 -39.09 -15.06 39.02
N LYS A 643 -39.39 -14.10 39.91
CA LYS A 643 -40.69 -14.05 40.66
C LYS A 643 -40.87 -12.88 41.65
N GLN A 644 -42.08 -12.30 41.57
CA GLN A 644 -42.87 -11.65 42.62
C GLN A 644 -42.40 -10.30 43.24
N GLY A 645 -43.23 -9.24 43.12
CA GLY A 645 -43.30 -8.22 44.19
C GLY A 645 -43.75 -6.76 43.93
N LYS A 646 -44.96 -6.49 43.43
CA LYS A 646 -45.78 -5.25 43.68
C LYS A 646 -45.20 -3.82 43.48
N ARG A 647 -45.88 -3.01 42.62
CA ARG A 647 -46.29 -1.57 42.79
C ARG A 647 -45.28 -0.57 43.43
N LYS A 648 -44.93 0.59 42.84
CA LYS A 648 -45.74 1.71 42.24
C LYS A 648 -44.79 2.77 41.58
N PRO A 649 -45.27 3.81 40.86
CA PRO A 649 -44.44 4.77 40.08
C PRO A 649 -44.15 6.12 40.79
N PHE A 650 -43.47 7.04 40.06
CA PHE A 650 -42.93 8.40 40.41
C PHE A 650 -41.50 8.37 41.02
N ASN A 651 -40.59 9.34 40.80
CA ASN A 651 -40.73 10.77 40.43
C ASN A 651 -39.63 11.28 39.48
N ALA A 652 -39.90 12.40 38.78
CA ALA A 652 -38.87 13.26 38.19
C ALA A 652 -38.53 14.43 39.14
N VAL A 653 -37.28 14.92 39.13
CA VAL A 653 -36.86 16.15 39.84
C VAL A 653 -35.89 16.96 38.96
N HIS A 654 -36.07 18.27 38.96
CA HIS A 654 -35.39 19.28 38.13
C HIS A 654 -34.30 20.08 38.90
N PHE A 655 -33.62 20.97 38.15
CA PHE A 655 -32.99 22.26 38.57
C PHE A 655 -31.52 22.21 39.03
N ARG A 656 -30.69 23.27 38.85
CA ARG A 656 -30.90 24.60 38.22
C ARG A 656 -29.58 25.25 37.75
N THR A 657 -29.66 26.13 36.77
CA THR A 657 -28.73 27.25 36.54
C THR A 657 -29.05 28.44 37.46
N PRO A 658 -28.09 29.35 37.70
CA PRO A 658 -28.35 30.71 38.19
C PRO A 658 -28.21 31.77 37.07
N ASN A 659 -29.28 32.55 36.88
CA ASN A 659 -29.32 33.89 36.25
C ASN A 659 -29.39 34.94 37.40
N PRO A 660 -29.30 36.28 37.23
CA PRO A 660 -29.85 37.14 36.15
C PRO A 660 -28.86 38.30 35.73
N ALA A 661 -29.19 39.48 35.14
CA ALA A 661 -30.46 40.14 34.80
C ALA A 661 -30.38 41.16 33.62
N ASN A 662 -31.25 40.97 32.62
CA ASN A 662 -32.32 41.88 32.19
C ASN A 662 -32.08 43.42 32.08
N ASN A 663 -32.15 43.99 30.87
CA ASN A 663 -33.13 45.04 30.53
C ASN A 663 -33.21 45.41 29.02
N ASN A 664 -34.32 46.07 28.65
CA ASN A 664 -34.86 46.25 27.28
C ASN A 664 -34.51 47.58 26.57
N SER A 665 -34.87 47.64 25.27
CA SER A 665 -35.06 48.84 24.40
C SER A 665 -33.78 49.58 23.92
N GLY A 666 -33.76 50.28 22.78
CA GLY A 666 -34.74 50.41 21.69
C GLY A 666 -34.54 51.69 20.83
N ASN A 667 -34.76 51.61 19.52
CA ASN A 667 -34.94 52.71 18.55
C ASN A 667 -33.79 53.70 18.17
N LYS A 668 -33.44 53.64 16.86
CA LYS A 668 -33.51 54.71 15.83
C LYS A 668 -32.81 56.09 15.97
N LEU A 669 -31.99 56.35 14.94
CA LEU A 669 -31.94 57.52 14.03
C LEU A 669 -31.22 58.84 14.41
N LEU A 670 -30.11 59.05 13.67
CA LEU A 670 -29.88 60.17 12.72
C LEU A 670 -29.41 61.56 13.21
N GLY A 671 -28.23 61.97 12.70
CA GLY A 671 -28.04 63.34 12.18
C GLY A 671 -26.80 64.13 12.65
N THR A 672 -25.89 64.43 11.70
CA THR A 672 -25.23 65.76 11.45
C THR A 672 -24.57 66.54 12.61
N LEU A 673 -23.38 67.16 12.51
CA LEU A 673 -22.69 67.81 11.37
C LEU A 673 -21.19 68.09 11.67
N HIS A 674 -20.36 68.12 10.60
CA HIS A 674 -19.10 68.84 10.35
C HIS A 674 -18.02 69.17 11.43
N GLY A 675 -16.78 68.78 11.10
CA GLY A 675 -15.54 69.58 11.26
C GLY A 675 -14.86 69.57 12.64
N GLY A 676 -13.56 69.41 12.78
CA GLY A 676 -12.52 69.09 11.79
C GLY A 676 -11.12 69.35 12.35
N LYS A 677 -10.20 68.41 12.09
CA LYS A 677 -8.73 68.48 12.24
C LYS A 677 -8.05 68.32 13.62
N ASP A 678 -7.10 67.38 13.58
CA ASP A 678 -5.73 67.38 14.11
C ASP A 678 -5.42 66.87 15.55
N GLU A 679 -4.55 65.84 15.54
CA GLU A 679 -3.56 65.36 16.52
C GLU A 679 -3.91 64.58 17.82
N ILE A 680 -3.69 63.25 17.72
CA ILE A 680 -2.79 62.42 18.57
C ILE A 680 -3.32 61.72 19.86
N HIS A 681 -3.14 60.38 19.87
CA HIS A 681 -3.17 59.39 20.98
C HIS A 681 -4.52 59.07 21.69
N ALA A 682 -4.87 57.81 22.04
CA ALA A 682 -4.21 56.50 21.87
C ALA A 682 -5.14 55.28 22.17
N LEU A 683 -4.74 54.07 21.70
CA LEU A 683 -5.21 52.69 22.07
C LEU A 683 -6.71 52.31 21.80
N THR A 684 -7.12 51.09 21.37
CA THR A 684 -6.44 49.80 21.12
C THR A 684 -7.21 48.87 20.14
N SER A 685 -6.49 48.01 19.40
CA SER A 685 -6.86 46.65 18.94
C SER A 685 -7.68 46.36 17.64
N LYS A 686 -7.27 45.25 16.99
CA LYS A 686 -7.92 44.33 16.01
C LYS A 686 -7.67 44.46 14.48
N ARG A 687 -7.10 43.34 13.97
CA ARG A 687 -7.32 42.62 12.68
C ARG A 687 -6.78 43.16 11.33
N LEU A 688 -5.97 42.27 10.73
CA LEU A 688 -5.95 41.81 9.32
C LEU A 688 -5.19 42.60 8.21
N LYS A 689 -4.18 41.87 7.69
CA LYS A 689 -3.82 41.62 6.28
C LYS A 689 -2.92 42.57 5.46
N LEU A 690 -1.98 41.87 4.80
CA LEU A 690 -1.26 42.10 3.54
C LEU A 690 -0.08 43.09 3.46
N ASP A 691 1.04 42.49 3.04
CA ASP A 691 2.00 42.93 2.02
C ASP A 691 2.60 44.35 2.07
N SER A 692 3.87 44.42 2.45
CA SER A 692 4.99 44.32 1.48
C SER A 692 6.23 45.09 1.96
N ASN A 693 7.41 44.57 1.58
CA ASN A 693 8.70 45.28 1.43
C ASN A 693 9.20 46.17 2.59
N VAL A 694 10.42 45.89 3.07
CA VAL A 694 11.60 46.72 2.73
C VAL A 694 12.90 46.04 3.19
N ASN A 695 13.85 46.05 2.26
CA ASN A 695 15.27 45.72 2.33
C ASN A 695 15.98 45.92 3.69
N VAL A 696 16.89 45.00 4.00
CA VAL A 696 18.18 45.35 4.62
C VAL A 696 19.27 45.18 3.57
N THR A 697 20.05 46.23 3.37
CA THR A 697 21.07 46.39 2.32
C THR A 697 22.38 45.67 2.64
N LEU A 698 23.01 45.07 1.62
CA LEU A 698 24.40 44.62 1.67
C LEU A 698 25.23 45.34 0.60
N GLU A 699 25.73 46.53 0.95
CA GLU A 699 26.91 47.13 0.32
C GLU A 699 28.15 46.65 1.10
N GLY A 700 29.29 46.25 0.51
CA GLY A 700 29.57 45.97 -0.90
C GLY A 700 31.09 45.78 -1.08
N ILE A 701 31.52 44.69 -1.72
CA ILE A 701 32.90 44.56 -2.27
C ILE A 701 32.81 44.08 -3.73
N THR A 702 32.83 45.08 -4.60
CA THR A 702 33.32 45.12 -5.99
C THR A 702 33.83 43.83 -6.65
N SER A 703 33.06 43.40 -7.66
CA SER A 703 33.50 43.08 -9.04
C SER A 703 34.67 42.13 -9.28
N LEU A 704 34.35 40.96 -9.84
CA LEU A 704 34.77 40.60 -11.19
C LEU A 704 33.73 39.68 -11.86
N ASN A 705 33.40 39.94 -13.12
CA ASN A 705 32.23 39.36 -13.79
C ASN A 705 32.46 37.92 -14.26
N TRP A 706 31.55 37.01 -13.92
CA TRP A 706 30.75 36.32 -14.95
C TRP A 706 29.54 35.57 -14.37
N SER A 707 28.37 35.90 -14.93
CA SER A 707 27.13 35.11 -14.93
C SER A 707 26.71 35.01 -16.42
N PRO A 708 26.01 33.96 -16.90
CA PRO A 708 24.88 33.36 -16.20
C PRO A 708 24.90 31.83 -16.09
N TRP A 709 24.08 31.35 -15.15
CA TRP A 709 23.71 29.96 -15.00
C TRP A 709 22.93 29.49 -16.23
N ASN A 710 23.42 28.49 -16.95
CA ASN A 710 22.61 27.75 -17.91
C ASN A 710 23.23 26.40 -18.31
N THR A 711 23.03 25.36 -17.48
CA THR A 711 23.10 23.96 -17.94
C THR A 711 22.30 23.05 -17.03
N ALA A 712 21.22 22.50 -17.58
CA ALA A 712 20.43 21.35 -17.12
C ALA A 712 20.72 20.79 -15.71
N SER A 713 19.88 21.16 -14.75
CA SER A 713 19.63 20.34 -13.56
C SER A 713 18.92 19.05 -13.99
N ILE A 714 19.69 18.02 -14.39
CA ILE A 714 19.16 16.71 -14.78
C ILE A 714 18.65 16.01 -13.52
N CYS A 715 17.34 16.11 -13.29
CA CYS A 715 16.64 15.43 -12.21
C CYS A 715 16.49 13.94 -12.56
N PHE A 716 17.32 13.09 -11.95
CA PHE A 716 17.10 11.64 -11.94
C PHE A 716 16.31 11.25 -10.69
N SER A 717 15.16 10.59 -10.86
CA SER A 717 14.44 9.95 -9.77
C SER A 717 15.18 8.69 -9.31
N CYS A 718 15.56 8.62 -8.05
CA CYS A 718 16.26 7.46 -7.52
C CYS A 718 15.99 7.24 -6.01
N SER A 719 15.40 6.08 -5.69
CA SER A 719 15.06 5.67 -4.31
C SER A 719 16.23 4.94 -3.65
N PHE A 720 16.83 5.51 -2.61
CA PHE A 720 18.18 5.16 -2.16
C PHE A 720 18.25 4.88 -0.63
N SER A 721 18.56 3.65 -0.21
CA SER A 721 18.70 3.27 1.22
C SER A 721 20.14 2.92 1.65
N ARG A 722 20.32 2.60 2.95
CA ARG A 722 21.49 2.92 3.80
C ARG A 722 22.75 2.06 3.57
N CYS A 723 23.88 2.71 3.28
CA CYS A 723 25.25 2.13 3.39
C CYS A 723 26.22 3.18 3.96
N ASN A 724 26.95 2.84 5.03
CA ASN A 724 27.89 3.76 5.72
C ASN A 724 29.37 3.49 5.41
N ASN A 725 29.70 2.84 4.28
CA ASN A 725 31.09 2.50 3.96
C ASN A 725 31.39 2.69 2.46
N VAL A 726 32.44 3.45 2.15
CA VAL A 726 32.96 3.69 0.78
C VAL A 726 34.34 3.05 0.70
N LEU A 727 34.45 1.93 -0.02
CA LEU A 727 35.72 1.24 -0.21
C LEU A 727 36.51 1.85 -1.38
N TYR A 728 37.62 2.51 -1.07
CA TYR A 728 38.63 2.89 -2.07
C TYR A 728 39.28 1.64 -2.68
N GLU A 729 39.43 1.64 -4.01
CA GLU A 729 40.03 0.55 -4.77
C GLU A 729 41.41 0.97 -5.28
N CYS A 730 42.41 0.90 -4.41
CA CYS A 730 43.82 1.02 -4.79
C CYS A 730 44.44 -0.36 -4.89
N TYR A 731 44.65 -0.88 -6.11
CA TYR A 731 45.53 -2.03 -6.30
C TYR A 731 46.46 -1.91 -7.50
N ASN A 732 47.73 -2.20 -7.23
CA ASN A 732 48.81 -2.35 -8.19
C ASN A 732 48.48 -3.37 -9.29
N LYS A 733 48.77 -3.01 -10.55
CA LYS A 733 49.47 -3.86 -11.54
C LYS A 733 49.67 -3.11 -12.87
N LEU A 734 50.88 -2.57 -13.10
CA LEU A 734 51.79 -3.03 -14.15
C LEU A 734 53.09 -2.19 -14.20
N ASN A 735 54.15 -2.85 -14.65
CA ASN A 735 55.56 -2.52 -14.48
C ASN A 735 56.09 -1.29 -15.24
N GLU A 736 57.19 -0.76 -14.69
CA GLU A 736 58.38 -0.17 -15.36
C GLU A 736 58.22 1.12 -16.20
N TYR A 737 59.15 2.06 -15.95
CA TYR A 737 59.33 3.38 -16.58
C TYR A 737 58.19 4.40 -16.35
N ASP A 738 58.17 5.05 -15.18
CA ASP A 738 58.95 6.30 -15.02
C ASP A 738 59.01 6.79 -13.54
N ASN A 739 60.05 7.52 -13.17
CA ASN A 739 60.20 8.08 -11.82
C ASN A 739 59.35 9.36 -11.67
N LYS A 740 58.06 9.22 -11.33
CA LYS A 740 57.17 10.28 -10.78
C LYS A 740 55.85 9.69 -10.27
N MET A 741 55.82 9.27 -9.01
CA MET A 741 54.61 8.83 -8.31
C MET A 741 54.59 9.37 -6.87
N ASP A 742 54.42 10.68 -6.77
CA ASP A 742 54.02 11.43 -5.58
C ASP A 742 53.01 12.49 -6.07
N ASP A 743 51.68 12.22 -6.01
CA ASP A 743 50.55 13.20 -6.07
C ASP A 743 49.18 12.56 -6.48
N ILE A 744 48.61 11.61 -5.71
CA ILE A 744 47.14 11.30 -5.83
C ILE A 744 46.43 11.01 -4.48
N HIS A 745 46.90 11.60 -3.38
CA HIS A 745 46.08 11.79 -2.17
C HIS A 745 46.49 13.11 -1.49
N GLN A 746 45.74 14.19 -1.75
CA GLN A 746 45.89 15.43 -0.97
C GLN A 746 45.22 15.25 0.40
N GLU A 747 45.90 14.56 1.31
CA GLU A 747 45.56 14.58 2.73
C GLU A 747 45.81 15.97 3.29
N THR A 748 44.82 16.57 3.94
CA THR A 748 44.96 17.92 4.51
C THR A 748 45.67 17.79 5.85
N CYS A 749 47.01 17.92 5.83
CA CYS A 749 47.82 17.87 7.04
C CYS A 749 47.79 19.24 7.73
N MET A 750 47.18 19.31 8.92
CA MET A 750 47.22 20.49 9.78
C MET A 750 48.15 20.24 10.96
N LYS A 751 49.09 21.18 11.18
CA LYS A 751 49.87 21.26 12.40
C LYS A 751 49.03 21.94 13.47
N VAL A 752 48.81 21.24 14.58
CA VAL A 752 47.93 21.69 15.66
C VAL A 752 48.64 21.48 17.00
N PRO A 753 49.00 22.55 17.73
CA PRO A 753 49.54 22.45 19.08
C PRO A 753 48.67 21.60 20.01
N SER A 754 49.27 20.98 21.03
CA SER A 754 48.55 20.14 22.01
C SER A 754 47.34 20.86 22.61
N ASP A 755 47.49 22.14 22.93
CA ASP A 755 46.56 22.93 23.75
C ASP A 755 45.49 23.67 22.91
N THR A 756 45.26 23.25 21.66
CA THR A 756 44.41 23.99 20.72
C THR A 756 42.93 23.70 20.94
N LYS A 757 42.10 24.76 21.01
CA LYS A 757 40.66 24.65 21.25
C LYS A 757 39.88 24.50 19.95
N PHE A 758 39.29 23.32 19.75
CA PHE A 758 38.41 23.07 18.63
C PHE A 758 37.03 23.71 18.87
N LEU A 759 36.49 24.39 17.86
CA LEU A 759 35.17 24.98 17.90
C LEU A 759 34.30 24.43 16.76
N MET A 760 33.21 23.75 17.12
CA MET A 760 32.19 23.38 16.13
C MET A 760 31.26 24.56 15.87
N GLN A 761 31.21 25.01 14.61
CA GLN A 761 30.31 26.06 14.16
C GLN A 761 29.29 25.50 13.17
N LYS A 762 28.00 25.74 13.42
CA LYS A 762 26.91 25.40 12.50
C LYS A 762 27.02 26.23 11.21
N LEU A 763 27.22 25.58 10.08
CA LEU A 763 27.28 26.21 8.76
C LEU A 763 25.87 26.44 8.20
N TRP A 764 25.04 25.40 8.22
CA TRP A 764 23.67 25.42 7.71
C TRP A 764 22.84 24.28 8.30
N LYS A 765 21.51 24.38 8.15
CA LYS A 765 20.58 23.25 8.31
C LYS A 765 19.56 23.22 7.17
N VAL A 766 19.13 22.02 6.75
CA VAL A 766 18.14 21.79 5.69
C VAL A 766 16.94 21.05 6.27
N TYR A 767 15.74 21.61 6.11
CA TYR A 767 14.47 21.01 6.55
C TYR A 767 14.03 19.93 5.55
N LEU A 768 13.62 18.75 6.04
CA LEU A 768 13.21 17.60 5.21
C LEU A 768 11.77 17.14 5.44
N GLY A 769 10.93 18.01 6.02
CA GLY A 769 9.49 17.75 6.21
C GLY A 769 9.15 16.64 7.23
N SER A 770 10.14 15.96 7.80
CA SER A 770 10.00 14.92 8.81
C SER A 770 11.37 14.51 9.39
N CYS A 771 11.34 13.80 10.52
CA CYS A 771 12.51 13.26 11.23
C CYS A 771 13.55 12.59 10.31
N VAL A 772 14.84 12.83 10.59
CA VAL A 772 15.96 12.32 9.79
C VAL A 772 16.76 11.25 10.55
N ASP A 773 16.13 10.10 10.79
CA ASP A 773 16.75 8.94 11.45
C ASP A 773 17.74 8.15 10.53
N ALA A 774 18.03 8.64 9.31
CA ALA A 774 18.94 7.98 8.36
C ALA A 774 20.28 8.73 8.26
N SER A 775 21.38 8.00 8.37
CA SER A 775 22.73 8.52 8.14
C SER A 775 22.88 9.13 6.74
N PRO A 776 23.49 10.33 6.60
CA PRO A 776 23.85 10.88 5.29
C PRO A 776 24.76 9.92 4.50
N LEU A 777 24.60 9.88 3.17
CA LEU A 777 25.30 8.97 2.29
C LEU A 777 26.10 9.73 1.23
N ILE A 778 27.42 9.52 1.19
CA ILE A 778 28.31 10.16 0.21
C ILE A 778 28.31 9.35 -1.09
N VAL A 779 28.16 10.01 -2.24
CA VAL A 779 28.35 9.44 -3.58
C VAL A 779 29.36 10.29 -4.35
N PHE A 780 30.48 9.67 -4.70
CA PHE A 780 31.46 10.27 -5.60
C PHE A 780 31.05 10.03 -7.06
N LYS A 781 30.86 11.10 -7.83
CA LYS A 781 30.56 11.06 -9.27
C LYS A 781 31.38 12.17 -9.92
N SER A 782 32.64 11.85 -10.16
CA SER A 782 33.68 12.74 -10.69
C SER A 782 33.16 13.69 -11.79
N PRO A 783 33.41 15.02 -11.69
CA PRO A 783 34.29 15.67 -10.71
C PRO A 783 33.64 15.99 -9.35
N ASP A 784 32.35 15.67 -9.17
CA ASP A 784 31.56 16.15 -8.03
C ASP A 784 31.43 15.11 -6.90
N THR A 785 31.30 15.60 -5.66
CA THR A 785 30.86 14.81 -4.50
C THR A 785 29.41 15.15 -4.19
N TYR A 786 28.55 14.15 -3.99
CA TYR A 786 27.14 14.34 -3.69
C TYR A 786 26.80 13.77 -2.31
N LEU A 787 26.15 14.56 -1.47
CA LEU A 787 25.59 14.08 -0.20
C LEU A 787 24.10 13.78 -0.40
N PHE A 788 23.72 12.52 -0.27
CA PHE A 788 22.33 12.06 -0.31
C PHE A 788 21.80 11.87 1.10
N ILE A 789 20.61 12.39 1.35
CA ILE A 789 19.94 12.35 2.64
C ILE A 789 18.48 11.97 2.40
N GLY A 790 17.93 11.07 3.23
CA GLY A 790 16.52 10.69 3.19
C GLY A 790 15.84 10.83 4.55
N SER A 791 14.60 11.31 4.57
CA SER A 791 13.75 11.46 5.76
C SER A 791 12.60 10.43 5.77
N HIS A 792 11.81 10.40 6.84
CA HIS A 792 10.63 9.51 6.95
C HIS A 792 9.46 9.90 6.03
N SER A 793 9.45 11.10 5.44
CA SER A 793 8.47 11.60 4.46
C SER A 793 8.72 11.07 3.04
N HIS A 794 9.68 10.15 2.87
CA HIS A 794 10.16 9.64 1.57
C HIS A 794 10.82 10.68 0.66
N GLU A 795 11.11 11.89 1.17
CA GLU A 795 11.87 12.91 0.46
C GLU A 795 13.37 12.61 0.51
N PHE A 796 14.03 12.74 -0.64
CA PHE A 796 15.48 12.60 -0.77
C PHE A 796 16.11 13.90 -1.25
N THR A 797 16.93 14.51 -0.41
CA THR A 797 17.70 15.70 -0.78
C THR A 797 19.10 15.30 -1.22
N CYS A 798 19.51 15.78 -2.39
CA CYS A 798 20.87 15.64 -2.91
C CYS A 798 21.56 17.01 -2.85
N VAL A 799 22.62 17.12 -2.05
CA VAL A 799 23.45 18.33 -1.94
C VAL A 799 24.72 18.11 -2.77
N ASN A 800 24.92 18.92 -3.81
CA ASN A 800 26.18 18.93 -4.55
C ASN A 800 27.26 19.63 -3.73
N MET A 801 28.29 18.87 -3.35
CA MET A 801 29.49 19.35 -2.69
C MET A 801 30.59 19.47 -3.75
N ALA A 802 30.67 20.63 -4.38
CA ALA A 802 31.78 20.97 -5.26
C ALA A 802 33.10 21.00 -4.45
N ILE A 803 34.19 20.53 -5.09
CA ILE A 803 35.55 20.31 -4.55
C ILE A 803 35.70 19.01 -3.74
N PHE A 804 36.10 17.93 -4.42
CA PHE A 804 37.30 17.09 -4.17
C PHE A 804 37.27 15.85 -5.12
N VAL A 805 38.44 15.39 -5.57
CA VAL A 805 38.59 14.50 -6.76
C VAL A 805 39.01 13.07 -6.38
N GLY A 806 38.39 12.06 -7.00
CA GLY A 806 38.76 10.63 -6.89
C GLY A 806 37.81 9.71 -7.68
N HIS A 807 38.27 8.50 -8.08
CA HIS A 807 37.61 7.70 -9.13
C HIS A 807 36.62 6.58 -8.66
N SER A 808 35.59 6.40 -9.51
CA SER A 808 34.84 5.18 -9.88
C SER A 808 33.88 4.44 -8.91
N LYS A 809 32.75 4.04 -9.53
CA LYS A 809 31.54 3.38 -9.02
C LYS A 809 31.72 1.92 -8.61
N LEU A 810 30.94 1.48 -7.62
CA LEU A 810 29.98 0.35 -7.70
C LEU A 810 29.09 0.37 -6.45
N LEU A 811 27.77 0.15 -6.59
CA LEU A 811 26.80 0.35 -5.50
C LEU A 811 25.83 -0.83 -5.42
N ALA A 812 25.99 -1.68 -4.41
CA ALA A 812 25.01 -2.67 -3.98
C ALA A 812 24.35 -2.18 -2.68
N ARG A 813 23.04 -2.41 -2.53
CA ARG A 813 22.27 -1.97 -1.36
C ARG A 813 21.28 -3.02 -0.93
N CYS A 814 21.14 -3.18 0.38
CA CYS A 814 20.01 -3.90 0.97
C CYS A 814 19.78 -3.45 2.42
N GLY A 815 18.64 -2.79 2.62
CA GLY A 815 17.89 -2.88 3.86
C GLY A 815 16.48 -3.27 3.46
N SER A 816 15.92 -4.33 4.03
CA SER A 816 14.56 -4.78 3.72
C SER A 816 13.85 -5.31 4.95
N HIS A 817 12.61 -4.85 5.13
CA HIS A 817 11.71 -5.33 6.17
C HIS A 817 11.07 -6.68 5.81
N ASP A 818 10.98 -7.04 4.51
CA ASP A 818 10.31 -8.26 4.04
C ASP A 818 11.13 -9.55 4.22
N HIS A 819 12.23 -9.45 4.97
CA HIS A 819 13.20 -10.51 5.25
C HIS A 819 14.08 -10.97 4.08
N ASN A 820 14.19 -10.18 2.99
CA ASN A 820 14.98 -10.54 1.81
C ASN A 820 16.06 -9.51 1.43
N LEU A 821 17.23 -10.01 1.03
CA LEU A 821 18.22 -9.31 0.22
C LEU A 821 17.71 -9.15 -1.21
N TYR A 822 18.01 -8.01 -1.82
CA TYR A 822 17.79 -7.70 -3.24
C TYR A 822 19.10 -7.30 -3.93
N ALA A 823 19.30 -7.77 -5.16
CA ALA A 823 20.36 -7.32 -6.06
C ALA A 823 19.73 -6.60 -7.25
N LEU A 824 20.09 -5.33 -7.46
CA LEU A 824 19.45 -4.45 -8.44
C LEU A 824 20.39 -4.10 -9.59
N ASP A 825 19.88 -4.19 -10.81
CA ASP A 825 20.50 -3.67 -12.02
C ASP A 825 20.22 -2.17 -12.10
N TYR A 826 21.13 -1.33 -11.61
CA TYR A 826 20.88 0.13 -11.61
C TYR A 826 20.82 0.75 -13.02
N ILE A 827 21.29 0.04 -14.05
CA ILE A 827 21.29 0.51 -15.44
C ILE A 827 19.95 0.18 -16.12
N ASN A 828 19.42 -1.01 -15.85
CA ASN A 828 18.17 -1.51 -16.45
C ASN A 828 16.98 -1.53 -15.46
N TYR A 829 17.10 -0.84 -14.32
CA TYR A 829 16.11 -0.64 -13.24
C TYR A 829 15.44 -1.89 -12.62
N ARG A 830 15.86 -3.09 -13.03
CA ARG A 830 15.30 -4.40 -12.61
C ARG A 830 15.97 -5.00 -11.38
N CYS A 831 15.22 -5.80 -10.62
CA CYS A 831 15.80 -6.72 -9.64
C CYS A 831 16.34 -7.98 -10.35
N ILE A 832 17.65 -8.24 -10.25
CA ILE A 832 18.29 -9.43 -10.84
C ILE A 832 18.18 -10.65 -9.92
N TYR A 833 18.21 -10.43 -8.59
CA TYR A 833 18.27 -11.53 -7.63
C TYR A 833 17.62 -11.20 -6.29
N LYS A 834 16.99 -12.19 -5.66
CA LYS A 834 16.34 -12.10 -4.34
C LYS A 834 16.78 -13.29 -3.47
N VAL A 835 17.20 -13.03 -2.23
CA VAL A 835 17.62 -14.08 -1.27
C VAL A 835 16.93 -13.84 0.07
N SER A 836 16.29 -14.86 0.64
CA SER A 836 15.72 -14.73 1.99
C SER A 836 16.79 -14.85 3.07
N CYS A 837 16.84 -13.89 3.98
CA CYS A 837 17.77 -13.84 5.12
C CYS A 837 17.09 -14.18 6.45
N GLY A 838 15.82 -14.62 6.41
CA GLY A 838 15.07 -15.14 7.55
C GLY A 838 14.80 -14.15 8.69
N GLY A 839 14.98 -12.85 8.45
CA GLY A 839 14.76 -11.75 9.37
C GLY A 839 14.97 -10.42 8.66
N SER A 840 14.48 -9.32 9.23
CA SER A 840 14.60 -7.99 8.61
C SER A 840 16.06 -7.52 8.58
N ILE A 841 16.47 -6.84 7.53
CA ILE A 841 17.83 -6.33 7.34
C ILE A 841 17.80 -4.81 7.56
N PHE A 842 18.37 -4.35 8.67
CA PHE A 842 18.50 -2.92 9.01
C PHE A 842 19.94 -2.40 8.84
N GLY A 843 20.93 -3.26 9.09
CA GLY A 843 22.35 -2.94 8.93
C GLY A 843 22.81 -3.08 7.47
N SER A 844 23.83 -2.31 7.10
CA SER A 844 24.46 -2.40 5.79
C SER A 844 25.19 -3.75 5.62
N PRO A 845 25.19 -4.33 4.40
CA PRO A 845 26.00 -5.51 4.11
C PRO A 845 27.49 -5.14 3.99
N VAL A 846 28.34 -6.15 4.09
CA VAL A 846 29.78 -6.06 3.84
C VAL A 846 30.12 -6.80 2.54
N ILE A 847 30.98 -6.21 1.71
CA ILE A 847 31.52 -6.85 0.50
C ILE A 847 33.00 -7.16 0.72
N ASP A 848 33.33 -8.45 0.72
CA ASP A 848 34.68 -8.96 0.57
C ASP A 848 35.01 -9.13 -0.92
N LYS A 849 35.82 -8.20 -1.44
CA LYS A 849 36.31 -8.22 -2.83
C LYS A 849 37.42 -9.25 -3.07
N VAL A 850 38.06 -9.79 -2.04
CA VAL A 850 39.14 -10.79 -2.17
C VAL A 850 38.54 -12.18 -2.36
N ASN A 851 37.48 -12.49 -1.63
CA ASN A 851 36.74 -13.76 -1.74
C ASN A 851 35.48 -13.68 -2.62
N ASP A 852 35.18 -12.50 -3.20
CA ASP A 852 33.93 -12.17 -3.91
C ASP A 852 32.70 -12.63 -3.12
N THR A 853 32.61 -12.20 -1.87
CA THR A 853 31.57 -12.63 -0.93
C THR A 853 30.86 -11.43 -0.29
N LEU A 854 29.54 -11.51 -0.19
CA LEU A 854 28.67 -10.54 0.46
C LEU A 854 28.20 -11.11 1.80
N TYR A 855 28.44 -10.40 2.90
CA TYR A 855 28.04 -10.77 4.25
C TYR A 855 26.90 -9.86 4.73
N ILE A 856 25.84 -10.46 5.30
CA ILE A 856 24.62 -9.75 5.71
C ILE A 856 24.18 -10.26 7.08
N ALA A 857 23.70 -9.37 7.95
CA ALA A 857 23.08 -9.74 9.21
C ALA A 857 21.59 -9.34 9.25
N SER A 858 20.77 -10.08 10.00
CA SER A 858 19.33 -9.84 10.13
C SER A 858 18.83 -9.86 11.58
N THR A 859 17.63 -9.34 11.81
CA THR A 859 17.02 -9.26 13.15
C THR A 859 16.65 -10.61 13.77
N SER A 860 16.63 -11.70 13.01
CA SER A 860 16.53 -13.05 13.59
C SER A 860 17.88 -13.56 14.14
N GLY A 861 18.92 -12.72 14.14
CA GLY A 861 20.25 -13.07 14.59
C GLY A 861 21.00 -13.97 13.61
N ARG A 862 20.62 -13.97 12.32
CA ARG A 862 21.33 -14.72 11.29
C ARG A 862 22.37 -13.84 10.60
N ILE A 863 23.57 -14.39 10.38
CA ILE A 863 24.53 -13.87 9.40
C ILE A 863 24.53 -14.82 8.21
N THR A 864 24.44 -14.27 7.00
CA THR A 864 24.46 -15.03 5.74
C THR A 864 25.61 -14.55 4.87
N ALA A 865 26.41 -15.49 4.37
CA ALA A 865 27.46 -15.25 3.40
C ALA A 865 27.02 -15.71 2.01
N ILE A 866 27.26 -14.88 0.99
CA ILE A 866 26.73 -15.06 -0.35
C ILE A 866 27.83 -14.80 -1.38
N SER A 867 28.14 -15.78 -2.23
CA SER A 867 29.10 -15.63 -3.32
C SER A 867 28.53 -14.74 -4.43
N ILE A 868 29.27 -13.71 -4.81
CA ILE A 868 28.94 -12.79 -5.91
C ILE A 868 29.76 -13.04 -7.19
N LYS A 869 30.55 -14.12 -7.25
CA LYS A 869 31.42 -14.49 -8.40
C LYS A 869 30.67 -14.68 -9.72
N ALA A 870 29.46 -15.21 -9.65
CA ALA A 870 28.60 -15.48 -10.80
C ALA A 870 27.14 -15.42 -10.37
N MET A 871 26.27 -14.99 -11.28
CA MET A 871 24.82 -15.16 -11.15
C MET A 871 24.44 -16.60 -11.55
N PRO A 872 23.53 -17.29 -10.85
CA PRO A 872 22.85 -16.88 -9.62
C PRO A 872 23.79 -16.90 -8.40
N PHE A 873 23.60 -15.94 -7.48
CA PHE A 873 24.42 -15.85 -6.26
C PHE A 873 24.14 -17.02 -5.31
N ASN A 874 25.20 -17.70 -4.85
CA ASN A 874 25.07 -18.88 -4.00
C ASN A 874 25.31 -18.53 -2.53
N ILE A 875 24.43 -18.98 -1.63
CA ILE A 875 24.69 -18.93 -0.19
C ILE A 875 25.87 -19.86 0.11
N LEU A 876 26.93 -19.32 0.69
CA LEU A 876 28.12 -20.07 1.11
C LEU A 876 27.91 -20.70 2.49
N TRP A 877 27.37 -19.92 3.43
CA TRP A 877 27.04 -20.37 4.78
C TRP A 877 26.02 -19.44 5.46
N VAL A 878 25.37 -19.98 6.50
CA VAL A 878 24.51 -19.22 7.43
C VAL A 878 24.97 -19.53 8.85
N HIS A 879 25.14 -18.49 9.66
CA HIS A 879 25.53 -18.59 11.07
C HIS A 879 24.42 -17.99 11.94
N GLU A 880 23.90 -18.75 12.90
CA GLU A 880 22.85 -18.28 13.82
C GLU A 880 23.46 -17.84 15.16
N LEU A 881 23.09 -16.64 15.62
CA LEU A 881 23.63 -15.99 16.82
C LEU A 881 22.62 -15.87 17.97
N GLU A 882 21.38 -16.31 17.74
CA GLU A 882 20.22 -16.32 18.66
C GLU A 882 19.74 -14.95 19.17
N VAL A 883 20.47 -13.86 18.88
CA VAL A 883 20.13 -12.50 19.29
C VAL A 883 20.15 -11.56 18.08
N PRO A 884 19.18 -10.63 17.96
CA PRO A 884 19.08 -9.71 16.84
C PRO A 884 20.34 -8.89 16.56
N VAL A 885 20.57 -8.62 15.27
CA VAL A 885 21.57 -7.68 14.78
C VAL A 885 20.84 -6.56 14.03
N PHE A 886 21.03 -5.32 14.48
CA PHE A 886 20.48 -4.11 13.86
C PHE A 886 21.55 -3.22 13.21
N GLY A 887 22.74 -3.19 13.80
CA GLY A 887 23.88 -2.43 13.27
C GLY A 887 24.45 -3.03 11.99
N SER A 888 25.15 -2.20 11.20
CA SER A 888 25.90 -2.67 10.04
C SER A 888 27.05 -3.60 10.45
N LEU A 889 27.32 -4.60 9.61
CA LEU A 889 28.55 -5.40 9.70
C LEU A 889 29.76 -4.53 9.32
N ALA A 890 30.92 -4.85 9.87
CA ALA A 890 32.20 -4.27 9.46
C ALA A 890 33.19 -5.37 9.09
N MET A 891 34.20 -5.05 8.26
CA MET A 891 35.26 -5.98 7.88
C MET A 891 36.62 -5.37 8.11
N SER A 892 37.53 -6.15 8.68
CA SER A 892 38.93 -5.80 8.78
C SER A 892 39.60 -5.81 7.41
N SER A 893 40.26 -4.71 7.05
CA SER A 893 41.16 -4.64 5.89
C SER A 893 42.50 -5.37 6.11
N LEU A 894 42.89 -5.63 7.36
CA LEU A 894 44.13 -6.33 7.72
C LEU A 894 43.97 -7.85 7.74
N THR A 895 42.86 -8.35 8.28
CA THR A 895 42.65 -9.77 8.58
C THR A 895 41.50 -10.41 7.79
N GLY A 896 40.64 -9.61 7.15
CA GLY A 896 39.41 -10.10 6.50
C GLY A 896 38.30 -10.51 7.48
N ASN A 897 38.50 -10.31 8.79
CA ASN A 897 37.53 -10.70 9.81
C ASN A 897 36.27 -9.83 9.74
N ILE A 898 35.10 -10.45 9.84
CA ILE A 898 33.78 -9.81 9.89
C ILE A 898 33.43 -9.54 11.34
N ILE A 899 33.21 -8.28 11.71
CA ILE A 899 32.78 -7.88 13.05
C ILE A 899 31.27 -7.65 13.05
N CYS A 900 30.59 -8.31 14.00
CA CYS A 900 29.16 -8.19 14.25
C CYS A 900 28.89 -7.73 15.68
N CYS A 901 27.91 -6.84 15.83
CA CYS A 901 27.44 -6.33 17.12
C CYS A 901 25.98 -6.76 17.37
N LEU A 902 25.71 -7.34 18.52
CA LEU A 902 24.41 -7.91 18.88
C LEU A 902 23.75 -7.05 19.96
N VAL A 903 22.42 -6.99 19.95
CA VAL A 903 21.64 -6.15 20.87
C VAL A 903 21.90 -6.47 22.34
N ASP A 904 22.26 -7.70 22.71
CA ASP A 904 22.54 -8.07 24.11
C ASP A 904 23.96 -7.71 24.61
N GLY A 905 24.67 -6.82 23.90
CA GLY A 905 26.00 -6.34 24.24
C GLY A 905 27.14 -7.25 23.80
N ARG A 906 26.86 -8.31 23.02
CA ARG A 906 27.91 -9.15 22.44
C ARG A 906 28.55 -8.52 21.21
N VAL A 907 29.87 -8.64 21.11
CA VAL A 907 30.66 -8.35 19.91
C VAL A 907 31.33 -9.65 19.47
N ILE A 908 31.25 -9.98 18.19
CA ILE A 908 31.74 -11.24 17.63
C ILE A 908 32.57 -10.96 16.37
N ALA A 909 33.75 -11.57 16.28
CA ALA A 909 34.52 -11.65 15.05
C ALA A 909 34.39 -13.04 14.42
N LEU A 910 34.02 -13.08 13.15
CA LEU A 910 34.00 -14.28 12.32
C LEU A 910 35.10 -14.18 11.25
N ASP A 911 35.67 -15.31 10.85
CA ASP A 911 36.46 -15.40 9.61
C ASP A 911 35.54 -15.50 8.37
N SER A 912 36.15 -15.55 7.19
CA SER A 912 35.41 -15.66 5.92
C SER A 912 34.64 -16.97 5.75
N SER A 913 34.92 -18.00 6.57
CA SER A 913 34.18 -19.27 6.65
C SER A 913 32.99 -19.25 7.62
N GLY A 914 32.81 -18.14 8.35
CA GLY A 914 31.80 -18.03 9.40
C GLY A 914 32.21 -18.67 10.72
N SER A 915 33.48 -19.04 10.87
CA SER A 915 34.03 -19.59 12.11
C SER A 915 34.38 -18.44 13.06
N LYS A 916 34.01 -18.59 14.33
CA LYS A 916 34.19 -17.57 15.37
C LYS A 916 35.63 -17.51 15.84
N ILE A 917 36.29 -16.37 15.62
CA ILE A 917 37.65 -16.09 16.04
C ILE A 917 37.66 -15.66 17.51
N TRP A 918 36.89 -14.62 17.83
CA TRP A 918 36.75 -14.10 19.20
C TRP A 918 35.33 -13.60 19.47
N LYS A 919 34.99 -13.49 20.75
CA LYS A 919 33.70 -12.96 21.24
C LYS A 919 33.93 -12.24 22.55
N CYS A 920 33.46 -11.00 22.63
CA CYS A 920 33.45 -10.20 23.85
C CYS A 920 32.01 -9.84 24.23
N LYS A 921 31.80 -9.39 25.47
CA LYS A 921 30.52 -8.82 25.93
C LYS A 921 30.80 -7.56 26.75
N ILE A 922 30.16 -6.45 26.37
CA ILE A 922 30.22 -5.18 27.08
C ILE A 922 29.02 -5.02 28.05
N SER A 923 28.98 -3.91 28.79
CA SER A 923 27.94 -3.64 29.79
C SER A 923 26.59 -3.20 29.20
N GLY A 924 26.58 -2.50 28.06
CA GLY A 924 25.37 -1.98 27.44
C GLY A 924 24.92 -2.74 26.18
N PRO A 925 23.66 -2.56 25.75
CA PRO A 925 23.17 -3.12 24.49
C PRO A 925 23.70 -2.32 23.29
N ILE A 926 23.96 -3.02 22.17
CA ILE A 926 24.53 -2.40 20.96
C ILE A 926 23.50 -2.37 19.84
N PHE A 927 23.17 -1.15 19.39
CA PHE A 927 22.35 -0.91 18.21
C PHE A 927 23.16 -0.33 17.03
N ALA A 928 24.33 0.23 17.31
CA ALA A 928 25.27 0.75 16.34
C ALA A 928 25.94 -0.39 15.54
N GLY A 929 26.35 -0.09 14.30
CA GLY A 929 27.31 -0.92 13.58
C GLY A 929 28.75 -0.71 14.08
N ALA A 930 29.60 -1.71 13.95
CA ALA A 930 31.03 -1.58 14.22
C ALA A 930 31.69 -0.60 13.23
N THR A 931 32.66 0.17 13.70
CA THR A 931 33.39 1.16 12.88
C THR A 931 34.84 0.71 12.75
N ILE A 932 35.29 0.50 11.51
CA ILE A 932 36.67 0.14 11.14
C ILE A 932 37.12 1.16 10.10
N CYS A 933 38.33 1.68 10.25
CA CYS A 933 38.83 2.81 9.48
C CYS A 933 40.32 2.61 9.15
N SER A 934 40.73 2.98 7.93
CA SER A 934 42.13 2.88 7.50
C SER A 934 43.08 3.74 8.35
N ALA A 935 42.53 4.83 8.90
CA ALA A 935 43.20 5.81 9.73
C ALA A 935 43.46 5.34 11.18
N LEU A 936 42.74 4.31 11.66
CA LEU A 936 42.93 3.64 12.96
C LEU A 936 43.00 2.11 12.76
N PRO A 937 44.03 1.60 12.04
CA PRO A 937 43.98 0.29 11.41
C PRO A 937 43.90 -0.89 12.40
N SER A 938 44.46 -0.74 13.60
CA SER A 938 44.45 -1.77 14.66
C SER A 938 43.18 -1.80 15.52
N GLN A 939 42.28 -0.83 15.35
CA GLN A 939 41.18 -0.54 16.26
C GLN A 939 39.80 -0.80 15.62
N VAL A 940 38.85 -1.27 16.41
CA VAL A 940 37.43 -1.37 16.04
C VAL A 940 36.60 -0.58 17.05
N LEU A 941 35.94 0.48 16.61
CA LEU A 941 35.13 1.34 17.50
C LEU A 941 33.68 0.88 17.52
N ILE A 942 33.12 0.71 18.72
CA ILE A 942 31.76 0.21 18.95
C ILE A 942 31.08 1.13 19.96
N CYS A 943 29.96 1.70 19.56
CA CYS A 943 29.14 2.57 20.41
C CYS A 943 28.00 1.77 21.07
N SER A 944 27.68 2.13 22.31
CA SER A 944 26.76 1.37 23.16
C SER A 944 25.75 2.28 23.85
N ARG A 945 24.55 1.75 24.11
CA ARG A 945 23.46 2.50 24.76
C ARG A 945 23.73 2.78 26.24
N ASP A 946 24.75 2.18 26.84
CA ASP A 946 25.24 2.59 28.18
C ASP A 946 26.12 3.86 28.16
N GLY A 947 26.14 4.57 27.04
CA GLY A 947 26.83 5.86 26.86
C GLY A 947 28.33 5.74 26.64
N ARG A 948 28.82 4.53 26.36
CA ARG A 948 30.24 4.27 26.12
C ARG A 948 30.56 3.98 24.67
N ILE A 949 31.73 4.46 24.25
CA ILE A 949 32.43 4.07 23.05
C ILE A 949 33.56 3.14 23.49
N TYR A 950 33.64 1.97 22.88
CA TYR A 950 34.67 0.98 23.13
C TYR A 950 35.57 0.85 21.91
N SER A 951 36.89 0.84 22.12
CA SER A 951 37.85 0.43 21.09
C SER A 951 38.36 -0.97 21.37
N PHE A 952 38.32 -1.83 20.36
CA PHE A 952 38.78 -3.21 20.43
C PHE A 952 40.01 -3.45 19.54
N GLU A 953 40.96 -4.25 20.04
CA GLU A 953 42.04 -4.83 19.24
C GLU A 953 41.45 -5.82 18.23
N GLN A 954 41.58 -5.50 16.94
CA GLN A 954 40.88 -6.20 15.86
C GLN A 954 41.18 -7.72 15.78
N GLU A 955 42.39 -8.15 16.16
CA GLU A 955 42.81 -9.56 16.13
C GLU A 955 42.25 -10.40 17.29
N LYS A 956 42.15 -9.84 18.50
CA LYS A 956 41.89 -10.60 19.73
C LYS A 956 40.59 -10.23 20.45
N GLY A 957 39.97 -9.11 20.10
CA GLY A 957 38.79 -8.60 20.79
C GLY A 957 39.07 -8.10 22.21
N THR A 958 40.32 -7.73 22.51
CA THR A 958 40.67 -7.08 23.78
C THR A 958 40.24 -5.62 23.74
N ILE A 959 39.73 -5.07 24.84
CA ILE A 959 39.38 -3.65 24.91
C ILE A 959 40.69 -2.85 25.06
N LEU A 960 40.96 -1.96 24.13
CA LEU A 960 42.12 -1.05 24.13
C LEU A 960 41.84 0.18 25.00
N TRP A 961 40.66 0.76 24.84
CA TRP A 961 40.17 1.88 25.65
C TRP A 961 38.65 1.95 25.61
N GLN A 962 38.07 2.69 26.56
CA GLN A 962 36.66 3.04 26.57
C GLN A 962 36.50 4.51 26.96
N TYR A 963 35.59 5.22 26.31
CA TYR A 963 35.25 6.61 26.61
C TYR A 963 33.75 6.72 26.94
N ASN A 964 33.39 7.47 27.98
CA ASN A 964 32.00 7.67 28.39
C ASN A 964 31.55 9.08 27.97
N VAL A 965 30.59 9.19 27.04
CA VAL A 965 30.08 10.49 26.57
C VAL A 965 29.00 11.09 27.48
N GLY A 966 28.54 10.32 28.47
CA GLY A 966 27.52 10.71 29.45
C GLY A 966 26.10 10.25 29.10
N ASP A 967 25.78 10.18 27.80
CA ASP A 967 24.43 9.89 27.29
C ASP A 967 24.38 8.64 26.39
N PRO A 968 23.24 7.93 26.31
CA PRO A 968 23.08 6.72 25.49
C PRO A 968 23.48 6.90 24.02
N ILE A 969 24.22 5.96 23.43
CA ILE A 969 24.58 5.99 22.01
C ILE A 969 23.93 4.81 21.26
N THR A 970 23.19 5.12 20.18
CA THR A 970 22.62 4.11 19.26
C THR A 970 23.20 4.18 17.84
N ALA A 971 23.86 5.28 17.51
CA ALA A 971 24.48 5.52 16.21
C ALA A 971 25.94 5.01 16.16
N SER A 972 26.46 4.72 14.97
CA SER A 972 27.89 4.38 14.81
C SER A 972 28.77 5.63 14.92
N ALA A 973 30.00 5.45 15.38
CA ALA A 973 31.03 6.47 15.27
C ALA A 973 31.43 6.72 13.81
N TYR A 974 32.08 7.85 13.55
CA TYR A 974 32.73 8.14 12.27
C TYR A 974 34.14 8.68 12.52
N VAL A 975 35.12 8.24 11.73
CA VAL A 975 36.53 8.68 11.82
C VAL A 975 36.86 9.49 10.57
N ASP A 976 37.42 10.70 10.72
CA ASP A 976 37.85 11.49 9.54
C ASP A 976 39.15 10.91 8.97
N GLU A 977 39.09 10.43 7.73
CA GLU A 977 40.24 9.90 6.99
C GLU A 977 41.03 11.00 6.26
N HIS A 978 40.47 12.21 6.11
CA HIS A 978 41.02 13.28 5.27
C HIS A 978 41.77 14.37 6.05
N LEU A 979 41.45 14.56 7.33
CA LEU A 979 42.09 15.55 8.21
C LEU A 979 43.08 14.87 9.16
N ARG A 980 44.38 15.17 9.00
CA ARG A 980 45.44 14.68 9.90
C ARG A 980 45.88 15.79 10.86
N LEU A 981 45.84 15.50 12.16
CA LEU A 981 46.37 16.36 13.21
C LEU A 981 47.82 15.94 13.53
N THR A 982 48.77 16.86 13.41
CA THR A 982 50.19 16.62 13.74
C THR A 982 50.65 17.50 14.90
N SER A 983 51.31 16.89 15.88
CA SER A 983 52.00 17.58 16.98
C SER A 983 53.50 17.74 16.63
N ASP A 984 54.16 18.78 17.14
CA ASP A 984 55.54 19.09 16.77
C ASP A 984 56.62 18.13 17.33
N SER A 985 56.22 17.05 18.03
CA SER A 985 57.16 16.11 18.68
C SER A 985 56.95 14.62 18.38
N SER A 986 55.98 14.23 17.53
CA SER A 986 55.78 12.81 17.14
C SER A 986 55.47 12.62 15.65
N LEU A 987 56.02 11.57 15.05
CA LEU A 987 55.73 11.14 13.66
C LEU A 987 54.33 10.51 13.50
N LEU A 988 53.67 10.19 14.61
CA LEU A 988 52.29 9.70 14.65
C LEU A 988 51.32 10.89 14.68
N SER A 989 50.28 10.81 13.88
CA SER A 989 49.23 11.82 13.78
C SER A 989 47.96 11.33 14.47
N ASP A 990 47.30 12.20 15.21
CA ASP A 990 46.04 11.88 15.88
C ASP A 990 44.88 11.85 14.88
N ARG A 991 43.77 11.24 15.27
CA ARG A 991 42.53 11.20 14.48
C ARG A 991 41.36 11.81 15.23
N LEU A 992 40.45 12.40 14.48
CA LEU A 992 39.17 12.88 14.98
C LEU A 992 38.11 11.79 14.80
N VAL A 993 37.41 11.48 15.89
CA VAL A 993 36.29 10.54 15.92
C VAL A 993 35.04 11.33 16.33
N CYS A 994 34.07 11.39 15.44
CA CYS A 994 32.77 12.00 15.70
C CYS A 994 31.79 10.93 16.19
N VAL A 995 31.06 11.23 17.27
CA VAL A 995 29.99 10.38 17.82
C VAL A 995 28.78 11.26 18.12
N CYS A 996 27.57 10.74 17.95
CA CYS A 996 26.35 11.42 18.35
C CYS A 996 25.64 10.65 19.45
N SER A 997 25.28 11.30 20.56
CA SER A 997 24.39 10.71 21.55
C SER A 997 22.94 10.70 21.04
N SER A 998 22.14 9.80 21.60
CA SER A 998 20.71 9.73 21.32
C SER A 998 19.98 11.02 21.70
N SER A 999 20.44 11.71 22.74
CA SER A 999 19.95 13.01 23.23
C SER A 999 20.29 14.21 22.33
N GLY A 1000 21.04 14.02 21.25
CA GLY A 1000 21.36 15.07 20.29
C GLY A 1000 22.70 15.80 20.51
N SER A 1001 23.56 15.36 21.43
CA SER A 1001 24.94 15.86 21.51
C SER A 1001 25.77 15.29 20.36
N VAL A 1002 26.39 16.17 19.57
CA VAL A 1002 27.49 15.84 18.67
C VAL A 1002 28.79 15.99 19.46
N ILE A 1003 29.56 14.93 19.60
CA ILE A 1003 30.83 14.88 20.34
C ILE A 1003 31.97 14.59 19.37
N LEU A 1004 33.06 15.34 19.51
CA LEU A 1004 34.29 15.18 18.75
C LEU A 1004 35.43 14.77 19.68
N LEU A 1005 35.95 13.56 19.48
CA LEU A 1005 37.07 13.02 20.24
C LEU A 1005 38.36 13.07 19.42
N ARG A 1006 39.46 13.49 20.04
CA ARG A 1006 40.82 13.31 19.55
C ARG A 1006 41.35 11.99 20.09
N VAL A 1007 41.76 11.09 19.19
CA VAL A 1007 42.24 9.73 19.52
C VAL A 1007 43.65 9.55 18.98
N LYS A 1008 44.57 9.13 19.84
CA LYS A 1008 45.92 8.72 19.41
C LYS A 1008 45.87 7.40 18.64
N MET A 1009 46.66 7.31 17.56
CA MET A 1009 46.70 6.12 16.70
C MET A 1009 47.06 4.82 17.46
N GLU A 1010 47.92 4.91 18.47
CA GLU A 1010 48.38 3.79 19.31
C GLU A 1010 47.71 3.72 20.70
N ALA A 1011 46.56 4.35 20.89
CA ALA A 1011 45.84 4.40 22.16
C ALA A 1011 45.67 3.02 22.84
N ARG A 1012 46.10 2.90 24.10
CA ARG A 1012 46.04 1.66 24.92
C ARG A 1012 45.38 1.87 26.28
N GLY A 1013 44.68 2.99 26.46
CA GLY A 1013 43.87 3.26 27.66
C GLY A 1013 44.61 4.07 28.71
N GLU A 1014 45.66 4.81 28.34
CA GLU A 1014 46.20 5.87 29.19
C GLU A 1014 45.24 7.08 29.19
N SER A 1015 45.24 7.87 30.27
CA SER A 1015 44.24 8.95 30.47
C SER A 1015 44.29 10.04 29.39
N ASP A 1016 45.41 10.16 28.69
CA ASP A 1016 45.67 11.21 27.70
C ASP A 1016 45.53 10.68 26.26
N ASP A 1017 45.06 9.43 26.05
CA ASP A 1017 44.96 8.79 24.73
C ASP A 1017 43.69 9.17 23.95
N VAL A 1018 42.64 9.57 24.66
CA VAL A 1018 41.33 9.97 24.12
C VAL A 1018 40.82 11.19 24.86
N GLU A 1019 40.67 12.30 24.14
CA GLU A 1019 40.24 13.60 24.68
C GLU A 1019 38.97 14.09 23.95
N GLU A 1020 37.96 14.57 24.69
CA GLU A 1020 36.84 15.31 24.09
C GLU A 1020 37.30 16.73 23.78
N VAL A 1021 37.42 17.05 22.49
CA VAL A 1021 37.94 18.34 22.03
C VAL A 1021 36.85 19.34 21.65
N ALA A 1022 35.65 18.87 21.32
CA ALA A 1022 34.48 19.70 21.12
C ALA A 1022 33.17 18.94 21.36
N ARG A 1023 32.14 19.66 21.81
CA ARG A 1023 30.75 19.21 21.93
C ARG A 1023 29.79 20.28 21.42
N LEU A 1024 28.71 19.87 20.78
CA LEU A 1024 27.63 20.74 20.31
C LEU A 1024 26.30 20.00 20.42
N ASP A 1025 25.34 20.58 21.12
CA ASP A 1025 24.03 19.97 21.36
C ASP A 1025 22.99 20.47 20.34
N LEU A 1026 22.14 19.56 19.87
CA LEU A 1026 21.03 19.84 18.95
C LEU A 1026 19.70 19.96 19.71
N GLU A 1027 18.71 20.55 19.04
CA GLU A 1027 17.37 20.80 19.60
C GLU A 1027 16.49 19.53 19.61
N GLY A 1028 16.97 18.42 19.06
CA GLY A 1028 16.26 17.14 19.01
C GLY A 1028 17.21 15.94 18.96
N ASP A 1029 16.64 14.77 19.23
CA ASP A 1029 17.37 13.50 19.29
C ASP A 1029 18.13 13.18 17.99
N VAL A 1030 19.24 12.45 18.11
CA VAL A 1030 20.05 11.98 16.98
C VAL A 1030 20.18 10.46 17.00
N PHE A 1031 19.55 9.84 16.00
CA PHE A 1031 19.64 8.40 15.74
C PHE A 1031 20.42 8.05 14.46
N SER A 1032 20.81 9.07 13.68
CA SER A 1032 21.65 8.92 12.50
C SER A 1032 23.13 8.84 12.88
N SER A 1033 23.92 8.06 12.14
CA SER A 1033 25.38 8.10 12.30
C SER A 1033 25.93 9.38 11.65
N PRO A 1034 26.82 10.13 12.33
CA PRO A 1034 27.48 11.27 11.72
C PRO A 1034 28.31 10.85 10.51
N VAL A 1035 28.58 11.80 9.63
CA VAL A 1035 29.55 11.70 8.55
C VAL A 1035 30.52 12.87 8.67
N MET A 1036 31.83 12.61 8.67
CA MET A 1036 32.86 13.64 8.81
C MET A 1036 33.83 13.63 7.62
N ILE A 1037 34.00 14.78 6.95
CA ILE A 1037 34.89 14.92 5.79
C ILE A 1037 35.70 16.21 5.94
N GLY A 1038 37.02 16.09 6.17
CA GLY A 1038 37.91 17.25 6.20
C GLY A 1038 37.49 18.29 7.24
N GLY A 1039 37.08 17.85 8.43
CA GLY A 1039 36.56 18.71 9.50
C GLY A 1039 35.13 19.22 9.29
N ARG A 1040 34.37 18.79 8.28
CA ARG A 1040 32.91 19.06 8.19
C ARG A 1040 32.11 17.88 8.67
N ILE A 1041 31.15 18.10 9.57
CA ILE A 1041 30.32 17.06 10.19
C ILE A 1041 28.87 17.22 9.71
N PHE A 1042 28.26 16.13 9.26
CA PHE A 1042 26.86 16.06 8.81
C PHE A 1042 26.07 15.12 9.72
N VAL A 1043 24.94 15.60 10.25
CA VAL A 1043 24.10 14.86 11.21
C VAL A 1043 22.63 15.05 10.88
N GLY A 1044 21.89 13.94 10.74
CA GLY A 1044 20.43 13.93 10.68
C GLY A 1044 19.82 13.88 12.08
N CYS A 1045 18.85 14.76 12.33
CA CYS A 1045 18.23 14.98 13.62
C CYS A 1045 16.70 14.79 13.53
N ARG A 1046 16.07 14.59 14.69
CA ARG A 1046 14.61 14.54 14.84
C ARG A 1046 13.92 15.89 14.95
N ASP A 1047 14.65 17.00 14.81
CA ASP A 1047 14.06 18.33 14.63
C ASP A 1047 13.50 18.57 13.21
N ASP A 1048 13.43 17.51 12.38
CA ASP A 1048 13.18 17.48 10.92
C ASP A 1048 14.32 18.05 10.04
N TYR A 1049 15.51 18.32 10.60
CA TYR A 1049 16.64 18.86 9.83
C TYR A 1049 17.83 17.90 9.69
N VAL A 1050 18.61 18.13 8.64
CA VAL A 1050 20.03 17.79 8.63
C VAL A 1050 20.87 19.03 8.86
N HIS A 1051 21.85 18.88 9.74
CA HIS A 1051 22.75 19.93 10.16
C HIS A 1051 24.13 19.67 9.58
N CYS A 1052 24.79 20.75 9.16
CA CYS A 1052 26.20 20.75 8.80
C CYS A 1052 26.98 21.65 9.75
N PHE A 1053 28.07 21.12 10.29
CA PHE A 1053 29.01 21.82 11.14
C PHE A 1053 30.39 21.86 10.49
N VAL A 1054 31.17 22.89 10.79
CA VAL A 1054 32.62 22.90 10.55
C VAL A 1054 33.36 22.90 11.87
N VAL A 1055 34.41 22.10 11.95
CA VAL A 1055 35.39 22.10 13.01
C VAL A 1055 36.43 23.16 12.67
N ASN A 1056 36.37 24.30 13.37
CA ASN A 1056 37.42 25.32 13.33
C ASN A 1056 38.46 25.01 14.43
N ILE A 1057 39.71 25.39 14.18
CA ILE A 1057 40.90 25.13 15.01
C ILE A 1057 41.56 26.48 15.35
#